data_AF-A0A1M7RC90-F1
#
_entry.id   AF-A0A1M7RC90-F1
#
_cell.length_a   1.000
_cell.length_b   1.000
_cell.length_c   1.000
_cell.angle_alpha   90.00
_cell.angle_beta   90.00
_cell.angle_gamma   90.00
#
_symmetry.space_group_name_H-M   'P 1'
#
loop_
_entity.id
_entity.type
_entity.pdbx_description
1 polymer ?
#
loop_
_entity_poly.entity_id
_entity_poly.type
_entity_poly.pdbx_seq_one_letter_code
_entity_poly.pdbx_strand_id
1 'polypeptide(L)'
;MSTSAPTPPRSLENPVDQCNSHVNLIGTFPLEGLQQLPSEGARQCQAILGHGETLGFWETPQSMIEHFGSQLRCINLRQRLLSALPAKLTASSQLDALLDEGVIWLTRLGLLMRMGPSSLGKNRHKSLDASTIASALYTKFNTIVARGILNRLSTPTYTSFEFAITLTAEDLRELRSSRHTRDHLRRLTELRNRGLWGDAPPAIEFAGNTTSPRGEVAARSPEKESTPYQPIPDEFLAQMGPRVLWIVQVLGPNLIHLLDSLPELIANINFASKTESNSMKMTRSIASYFDANPWRDSAGDTILAPPFPICHGSYRGARRAIEEIDPFEWPIRKWASVATLALTLQSAHLWITLLVMAGRIGEIMTLPRESIEWARDGQPYANGKTYKLAFAINGEERQWPAPEILVDVLAQQVKLIEACEKLAKIRKGIKDEEYPVGVPEHLWASLGSSPRADAEERLAVANASLTRLAMRIGMTATPGGRNLHTHRFRKTLSRLAGLAIDGSPKVLMRLLGHKDITMTLGYMLTDSSFAKEIDDITRELRVMRAQHLIEDMYEAVHKPTILPYAGHGGLGAPVLSSTVSSYKSELHRTGKIWEVETSHELAVLLTNNGQCMRLVNAHVVCTKTDGEIGLCSTKKGIPNIANCQSECINRIEERTGRRDTQRIIPIILMNAQQAIKDNDLLTVASYARQLSIELNRFDDIKESWRDNPEVIAIMKAGA
;
A
#
# COMPACT_ATOMS: atom_id res chain seq x y z
N MET A 1 -25.86 54.82 -0.48
CA MET A 1 -26.08 54.59 0.95
C MET A 1 -27.13 53.51 1.13
N SER A 2 -26.69 52.27 1.36
CA SER A 2 -27.47 51.24 2.06
C SER A 2 -26.49 50.15 2.45
N THR A 3 -26.32 49.99 3.74
CA THR A 3 -25.33 49.18 4.44
C THR A 3 -25.75 47.72 4.45
N SER A 4 -24.99 46.86 3.76
CA SER A 4 -25.08 45.41 3.90
C SER A 4 -24.49 44.99 5.25
N ALA A 5 -25.32 44.41 6.12
CA ALA A 5 -24.91 43.84 7.39
C ALA A 5 -23.89 42.70 7.17
N PRO A 6 -22.79 42.63 7.94
CA PRO A 6 -21.82 41.55 7.83
C PRO A 6 -22.37 40.29 8.51
N THR A 7 -22.27 39.18 7.79
CA THR A 7 -22.47 37.81 8.24
C THR A 7 -21.66 37.56 9.52
N PRO A 8 -22.23 36.94 10.57
CA PRO A 8 -21.46 36.66 11.79
C PRO A 8 -20.35 35.64 11.47
N PRO A 9 -19.16 35.78 12.07
CA PRO A 9 -18.09 34.81 11.90
C PRO A 9 -18.56 33.47 12.49
N ARG A 10 -18.38 32.38 11.72
CA ARG A 10 -18.41 31.03 12.27
C ARG A 10 -17.51 31.02 13.50
N SER A 11 -18.10 30.65 14.64
CA SER A 11 -17.38 30.43 15.88
C SER A 11 -16.20 29.49 15.61
N LEU A 12 -14.99 30.05 15.65
CA LEU A 12 -13.76 29.30 15.83
C LEU A 12 -13.82 28.70 17.23
N GLU A 13 -14.49 27.56 17.38
CA GLU A 13 -14.07 26.61 18.40
C GLU A 13 -12.66 26.19 17.99
N ASN A 14 -11.66 26.80 18.64
CA ASN A 14 -10.26 26.45 18.46
C ASN A 14 -10.12 24.93 18.64
N PRO A 15 -9.69 24.17 17.62
CA PRO A 15 -9.19 22.83 17.87
C PRO A 15 -7.95 23.03 18.74
N VAL A 16 -8.04 22.58 20.00
CA VAL A 16 -6.95 22.63 20.98
C VAL A 16 -5.62 22.36 20.28
N ASP A 17 -4.65 23.24 20.43
CA ASP A 17 -3.28 23.06 19.94
C ASP A 17 -2.69 21.77 20.56
N GLN A 18 -2.82 20.64 19.85
CA GLN A 18 -2.57 19.29 20.37
C GLN A 18 -1.09 18.94 20.53
N CYS A 19 -0.18 19.72 19.95
CA CYS A 19 1.25 19.57 20.23
C CYS A 19 1.60 20.02 21.66
N ASN A 20 0.84 20.97 22.22
CA ASN A 20 0.96 21.41 23.61
C ASN A 20 0.27 20.43 24.59
N SER A 21 -0.74 19.66 24.16
CA SER A 21 -1.48 18.75 25.06
C SER A 21 -0.66 17.54 25.50
N HIS A 22 0.15 16.93 24.61
CA HIS A 22 1.00 15.79 24.98
C HIS A 22 2.13 16.16 25.95
N VAL A 23 2.69 17.37 25.82
CA VAL A 23 3.72 17.91 26.73
C VAL A 23 3.10 18.29 28.08
N ASN A 24 1.94 18.95 28.07
CA ASN A 24 1.19 19.30 29.30
C ASN A 24 0.66 18.05 30.04
N LEU A 25 0.33 16.98 29.31
CA LEU A 25 -0.10 15.70 29.86
C LEU A 25 1.02 14.96 30.60
N ILE A 26 2.22 14.91 30.02
CA ILE A 26 3.40 14.34 30.69
C ILE A 26 3.73 15.14 31.96
N GLY A 27 3.50 16.45 31.95
CA GLY A 27 3.62 17.29 33.14
C GLY A 27 2.59 16.97 34.25
N THR A 28 1.39 16.53 33.89
CA THR A 28 0.29 16.24 34.84
C THR A 28 0.31 14.78 35.32
N PHE A 29 0.69 13.86 34.45
CA PHE A 29 0.77 12.42 34.71
C PHE A 29 2.16 11.90 34.29
N PRO A 30 3.16 11.93 35.19
CA PRO A 30 4.50 11.42 34.88
C PRO A 30 4.46 9.92 34.59
N LEU A 31 5.26 9.48 33.62
CA LEU A 31 5.26 8.09 33.14
C LEU A 31 5.61 7.09 34.24
N GLU A 32 6.53 7.48 35.12
CA GLU A 32 7.04 6.69 36.24
C GLU A 32 5.97 6.42 37.31
N GLY A 33 4.93 7.27 37.38
CA GLY A 33 3.83 7.15 38.34
C GLY A 33 2.58 6.46 37.79
N LEU A 34 2.53 6.13 36.50
CA LEU A 34 1.32 5.60 35.84
C LEU A 34 0.86 4.26 36.45
N GLN A 35 1.79 3.41 36.87
CA GLN A 35 1.46 2.12 37.47
C GLN A 35 0.79 2.26 38.85
N GLN A 36 1.08 3.34 39.58
CA GLN A 36 0.59 3.58 40.94
C GLN A 36 -0.63 4.51 40.97
N LEU A 37 -1.11 4.99 39.81
CA LEU A 37 -2.24 5.91 39.75
C LEU A 37 -3.49 5.35 40.45
N PRO A 38 -4.14 6.08 41.36
CA PRO A 38 -5.41 5.65 41.95
C PRO A 38 -6.47 5.48 40.85
N SER A 39 -7.52 4.70 41.11
CA SER A 39 -8.57 4.39 40.12
C SER A 39 -9.15 5.64 39.47
N GLU A 40 -9.36 6.70 40.25
CA GLU A 40 -9.86 7.99 39.76
C GLU A 40 -8.83 8.72 38.89
N GLY A 41 -7.55 8.69 39.26
CA GLY A 41 -6.47 9.26 38.44
C GLY A 41 -6.28 8.53 37.12
N ALA A 42 -6.42 7.20 37.12
CA ALA A 42 -6.39 6.39 35.91
C ALA A 42 -7.60 6.70 35.00
N ARG A 43 -8.80 6.88 35.57
CA ARG A 43 -10.01 7.28 34.85
C ARG A 43 -9.86 8.66 34.20
N GLN A 44 -9.33 9.64 34.93
CA GLN A 44 -9.09 10.99 34.41
C GLN A 44 -8.05 10.98 33.29
N CYS A 45 -6.93 10.27 33.48
CA CYS A 45 -5.90 10.12 32.45
C CYS A 45 -6.47 9.43 31.19
N GLN A 46 -7.29 8.38 31.36
CA GLN A 46 -7.98 7.70 30.26
C GLN A 46 -8.91 8.64 29.48
N ALA A 47 -9.71 9.45 30.20
CA ALA A 47 -10.62 10.42 29.60
C ALA A 47 -9.86 11.49 28.79
N ILE A 48 -8.78 12.05 29.34
CA ILE A 48 -8.00 13.08 28.65
C ILE A 48 -7.30 12.52 27.40
N LEU A 49 -6.88 11.25 27.43
CA LEU A 49 -6.33 10.57 26.25
C LEU A 49 -7.39 10.17 25.20
N GLY A 50 -8.68 10.42 25.47
CA GLY A 50 -9.77 10.09 24.57
C GLY A 50 -10.12 8.60 24.53
N HIS A 51 -9.86 7.86 25.61
CA HIS A 51 -10.15 6.42 25.71
C HIS A 51 -11.40 6.10 26.56
N GLY A 52 -12.31 7.08 26.67
CA GLY A 52 -13.59 6.96 27.40
C GLY A 52 -13.49 7.39 28.86
N GLU A 53 -14.64 7.71 29.46
CA GLU A 53 -14.73 8.24 30.84
C GLU A 53 -15.04 7.18 31.90
N THR A 54 -15.35 5.95 31.46
CA THR A 54 -15.76 4.84 32.33
C THR A 54 -14.60 3.90 32.61
N LEU A 55 -14.22 3.78 33.89
CA LEU A 55 -13.18 2.83 34.29
C LEU A 55 -13.61 1.39 33.99
N GLY A 56 -12.71 0.59 33.42
CA GLY A 56 -12.97 -0.79 33.04
C GLY A 56 -13.55 -0.97 31.63
N PHE A 57 -13.89 0.13 30.96
CA PHE A 57 -14.15 0.15 29.53
C PHE A 57 -13.00 0.88 28.84
N TRP A 58 -12.34 0.20 27.91
CA TRP A 58 -11.35 0.84 27.04
C TRP A 58 -12.00 1.22 25.73
N GLU A 59 -12.18 2.53 25.51
CA GLU A 59 -12.79 3.04 24.29
C GLU A 59 -11.72 3.46 23.28
N THR A 60 -12.01 3.28 22.00
CA THR A 60 -11.20 3.78 20.89
C THR A 60 -12.15 4.46 19.92
N PRO A 61 -12.38 5.78 20.12
CA PRO A 61 -13.34 6.54 19.34
C PRO A 61 -13.03 6.53 17.85
N GLN A 62 -14.06 6.76 17.05
CA GLN A 62 -13.94 6.82 15.60
C GLN A 62 -13.03 7.97 15.15
N SER A 63 -13.03 9.09 15.86
CA SER A 63 -12.13 10.22 15.63
C SER A 63 -10.65 9.86 15.77
N MET A 64 -10.33 8.88 16.62
CA MET A 64 -8.95 8.43 16.84
C MET A 64 -8.56 7.36 15.82
N ILE A 65 -9.45 6.38 15.58
CA ILE A 65 -9.26 5.33 14.57
C ILE A 65 -10.56 5.09 13.85
N GLU A 66 -10.60 5.59 12.62
CA GLU A 66 -11.79 5.51 11.79
C GLU A 66 -12.11 4.08 11.33
N HIS A 67 -11.09 3.23 11.14
CA HIS A 67 -11.24 1.88 10.56
C HIS A 67 -10.95 0.80 11.58
N PHE A 68 -11.91 0.58 12.48
CA PHE A 68 -11.81 -0.38 13.56
C PHE A 68 -13.09 -1.19 13.71
N GLY A 69 -12.97 -2.50 13.93
CA GLY A 69 -14.13 -3.37 14.14
C GLY A 69 -14.88 -2.97 15.41
N SER A 70 -16.21 -3.04 15.40
CA SER A 70 -17.08 -2.59 16.50
C SER A 70 -16.67 -3.16 17.86
N GLN A 71 -16.25 -4.43 17.90
CA GLN A 71 -15.82 -5.12 19.13
C GLN A 71 -14.55 -4.55 19.79
N LEU A 72 -13.73 -3.82 19.04
CA LEU A 72 -12.50 -3.22 19.54
C LEU A 72 -12.68 -1.73 19.88
N ARG A 73 -13.83 -1.13 19.53
CA ARG A 73 -14.12 0.28 19.83
C ARG A 73 -14.50 0.53 21.28
N CYS A 74 -15.11 -0.45 21.93
CA CYS A 74 -15.44 -0.40 23.35
C CYS A 74 -15.20 -1.78 23.95
N ILE A 75 -14.14 -1.91 24.74
CA ILE A 75 -13.71 -3.17 25.31
C ILE A 75 -14.07 -3.18 26.80
N ASN A 76 -15.03 -4.02 27.18
CA ASN A 76 -15.28 -4.33 28.58
C ASN A 76 -14.15 -5.25 29.09
N LEU A 77 -13.20 -4.69 29.84
CA LEU A 77 -12.01 -5.41 30.31
C LEU A 77 -12.38 -6.57 31.26
N ARG A 78 -13.35 -6.36 32.16
CA ARG A 78 -13.81 -7.39 33.10
C ARG A 78 -14.40 -8.59 32.35
N GLN A 79 -15.30 -8.34 31.40
CA GLN A 79 -15.92 -9.39 30.60
C GLN A 79 -14.87 -10.18 29.81
N ARG A 80 -13.82 -9.50 29.32
CA ARG A 80 -12.75 -10.18 28.59
C ARG A 80 -11.85 -11.02 29.48
N LEU A 81 -11.53 -10.56 30.69
CA LEU A 81 -10.84 -11.37 31.69
C LEU A 81 -11.65 -12.64 32.02
N LEU A 82 -12.95 -12.51 32.26
CA LEU A 82 -13.84 -13.65 32.49
C LEU A 82 -13.83 -14.63 31.32
N SER A 83 -13.85 -14.13 30.07
CA SER A 83 -13.80 -14.99 28.88
C SER A 83 -12.47 -15.73 28.68
N ALA A 84 -11.40 -15.26 29.33
CA ALA A 84 -10.08 -15.87 29.29
C ALA A 84 -9.84 -16.86 30.44
N LEU A 85 -10.72 -16.90 31.45
CA LEU A 85 -10.66 -17.83 32.56
C LEU A 85 -11.36 -19.18 32.20
N PRO A 86 -10.95 -20.30 32.81
CA PRO A 86 -11.63 -21.59 32.66
C PRO A 86 -13.10 -21.53 33.11
N ALA A 87 -14.01 -22.11 32.33
CA ALA A 87 -15.46 -22.09 32.58
C ALA A 87 -15.92 -22.76 33.90
N LYS A 88 -15.04 -23.50 34.58
CA LYS A 88 -15.34 -24.26 35.81
C LYS A 88 -14.98 -23.51 37.10
N LEU A 89 -14.55 -22.24 37.04
CA LEU A 89 -14.25 -21.48 38.26
C LEU A 89 -15.53 -21.12 39.02
N THR A 90 -15.54 -21.40 40.33
CA THR A 90 -16.60 -20.97 41.24
C THR A 90 -16.46 -19.48 41.55
N ALA A 91 -17.57 -18.74 41.52
CA ALA A 91 -17.58 -17.35 41.94
C ALA A 91 -17.21 -17.24 43.44
N SER A 92 -16.28 -16.34 43.75
CA SER A 92 -15.86 -16.04 45.13
C SER A 92 -15.54 -14.54 45.26
N SER A 93 -15.66 -14.00 46.47
CA SER A 93 -15.28 -12.60 46.75
C SER A 93 -13.82 -12.32 46.42
N GLN A 94 -12.94 -13.31 46.60
CA GLN A 94 -11.53 -13.23 46.23
C GLN A 94 -11.33 -13.15 44.71
N LEU A 95 -12.08 -13.94 43.93
CA LEU A 95 -12.05 -13.87 42.47
C LEU A 95 -12.54 -12.51 41.98
N ASP A 96 -13.62 -11.98 42.55
CA ASP A 96 -14.15 -10.65 42.18
C ASP A 96 -13.15 -9.52 42.47
N ALA A 97 -12.47 -9.55 43.61
CA ALA A 97 -11.42 -8.58 43.95
C ALA A 97 -10.23 -8.66 42.98
N LEU A 98 -9.79 -9.87 42.61
CA LEU A 98 -8.71 -10.07 41.64
C LEU A 98 -9.10 -9.60 40.23
N LEU A 99 -10.38 -9.73 39.85
CA LEU A 99 -10.89 -9.20 38.59
C LEU A 99 -10.87 -7.67 38.57
N ASP A 100 -11.24 -7.01 39.68
CA ASP A 100 -11.17 -5.54 39.80
C ASP A 100 -9.71 -5.04 39.72
N GLU A 101 -8.81 -5.70 40.44
CA GLU A 101 -7.37 -5.42 40.34
C GLU A 101 -6.84 -5.62 38.91
N GLY A 102 -7.26 -6.69 38.24
CA GLY A 102 -6.87 -6.98 36.86
C GLY A 102 -7.37 -5.95 35.86
N VAL A 103 -8.58 -5.41 36.06
CA VAL A 103 -9.12 -4.32 35.24
C VAL A 103 -8.27 -3.06 35.39
N ILE A 104 -7.95 -2.66 36.62
CA ILE A 104 -7.11 -1.49 36.88
C ILE A 104 -5.71 -1.69 36.28
N TRP A 105 -5.14 -2.88 36.41
CA TRP A 105 -3.85 -3.24 35.83
C TRP A 105 -3.83 -3.05 34.30
N LEU A 106 -4.86 -3.56 33.61
CA LEU A 106 -5.00 -3.42 32.16
C LEU A 106 -5.19 -1.97 31.73
N THR A 107 -5.99 -1.20 32.46
CA THR A 107 -6.17 0.24 32.19
C THR A 107 -4.83 0.97 32.31
N ARG A 108 -4.12 0.82 33.43
CA ARG A 108 -2.83 1.50 33.66
C ARG A 108 -1.78 1.10 32.62
N LEU A 109 -1.72 -0.17 32.25
CA LEU A 109 -0.83 -0.62 31.18
C LEU A 109 -1.22 -0.02 29.82
N GLY A 110 -2.52 0.07 29.52
CA GLY A 110 -3.04 0.77 28.34
C GLY A 110 -2.57 2.22 28.26
N LEU A 111 -2.69 2.97 29.36
CA LEU A 111 -2.22 4.36 29.48
C LEU A 111 -0.70 4.46 29.27
N LEU A 112 0.07 3.60 29.93
CA LEU A 112 1.52 3.55 29.77
C LEU A 112 1.93 3.19 28.34
N MET A 113 1.20 2.31 27.66
CA MET A 113 1.42 2.00 26.25
C MET A 113 1.10 3.17 25.32
N ARG A 114 0.11 4.00 25.68
CA ARG A 114 -0.33 5.16 24.91
C ARG A 114 0.60 6.36 25.05
N MET A 115 1.19 6.55 26.23
CA MET A 115 2.03 7.71 26.56
C MET A 115 3.53 7.38 26.55
N GLY A 116 3.91 6.17 26.96
CA GLY A 116 5.29 5.79 27.24
C GLY A 116 5.96 4.96 26.14
N PRO A 117 7.28 4.71 26.25
CA PRO A 117 8.12 4.07 25.24
C PRO A 117 7.91 2.54 25.14
N SER A 118 6.73 2.11 24.68
CA SER A 118 6.26 0.72 24.71
C SER A 118 6.49 -0.08 23.41
N SER A 119 6.96 0.57 22.34
CA SER A 119 7.29 -0.07 21.08
C SER A 119 8.56 -0.93 21.15
N LEU A 120 8.58 -2.03 20.38
CA LEU A 120 9.71 -2.97 20.30
C LEU A 120 10.46 -2.85 18.95
N GLY A 121 11.69 -3.36 18.89
CA GLY A 121 12.46 -3.46 17.65
C GLY A 121 12.98 -2.10 17.15
N LYS A 122 12.84 -1.83 15.84
CA LYS A 122 13.36 -0.60 15.20
C LYS A 122 12.69 0.69 15.71
N ASN A 123 11.50 0.59 16.29
CA ASN A 123 10.77 1.71 16.89
C ASN A 123 10.88 1.74 18.42
N ARG A 124 11.92 1.13 18.99
CA ARG A 124 12.18 1.20 20.44
C ARG A 124 12.11 2.67 20.85
N HIS A 125 11.55 2.96 22.02
CA HIS A 125 11.35 4.31 22.56
C HIS A 125 10.09 5.08 22.10
N LYS A 126 9.25 4.56 21.20
CA LYS A 126 7.97 5.19 20.82
C LYS A 126 6.76 4.60 21.57
N SER A 127 5.70 5.37 21.72
CA SER A 127 4.38 4.89 22.15
C SER A 127 3.75 3.97 21.11
N LEU A 128 2.69 3.26 21.50
CA LEU A 128 1.93 2.38 20.61
C LEU A 128 0.70 3.09 20.06
N ASP A 129 0.37 2.78 18.81
CA ASP A 129 -0.87 3.23 18.18
C ASP A 129 -2.09 2.64 18.91
N ALA A 130 -3.17 3.42 19.00
CA ALA A 130 -4.38 3.01 19.73
C ALA A 130 -4.99 1.68 19.22
N SER A 131 -4.84 1.34 17.94
CA SER A 131 -5.31 0.07 17.37
C SER A 131 -4.52 -1.11 17.91
N THR A 132 -3.21 -0.93 18.06
CA THR A 132 -2.31 -1.93 18.63
C THR A 132 -2.63 -2.14 20.11
N ILE A 133 -2.90 -1.05 20.84
CA ILE A 133 -3.29 -1.10 22.25
C ILE A 133 -4.62 -1.83 22.41
N ALA A 134 -5.67 -1.41 21.70
CA ALA A 134 -6.99 -2.04 21.78
C ALA A 134 -6.94 -3.52 21.38
N SER A 135 -6.18 -3.90 20.33
CA SER A 135 -6.00 -5.31 19.96
C SER A 135 -5.27 -6.12 21.05
N ALA A 136 -4.23 -5.53 21.67
CA ALA A 136 -3.47 -6.15 22.75
C ALA A 136 -4.32 -6.32 24.02
N LEU A 137 -5.08 -5.29 24.39
CA LEU A 137 -6.01 -5.30 25.50
C LEU A 137 -7.22 -6.21 25.24
N TYR A 138 -7.63 -6.44 24.00
CA TYR A 138 -8.78 -7.30 23.70
C TYR A 138 -8.48 -8.79 23.88
N THR A 139 -7.29 -9.25 23.48
CA THR A 139 -6.98 -10.69 23.47
C THR A 139 -5.70 -11.10 24.19
N LYS A 140 -4.65 -10.27 24.24
CA LYS A 140 -3.31 -10.76 24.62
C LYS A 140 -3.01 -10.53 26.09
N PHE A 141 -3.18 -9.30 26.56
CA PHE A 141 -2.96 -9.00 27.97
C PHE A 141 -4.02 -9.61 28.88
N ASN A 142 -5.27 -9.79 28.41
CA ASN A 142 -6.29 -10.51 29.17
C ASN A 142 -5.89 -11.94 29.48
N THR A 143 -5.27 -12.67 28.53
CA THR A 143 -4.78 -14.03 28.78
C THR A 143 -3.64 -14.06 29.79
N ILE A 144 -2.74 -13.08 29.74
CA ILE A 144 -1.64 -12.95 30.70
C ILE A 144 -2.19 -12.71 32.12
N VAL A 145 -3.08 -11.72 32.27
CA VAL A 145 -3.68 -11.37 33.56
C VAL A 145 -4.57 -12.50 34.08
N ALA A 146 -5.37 -13.14 33.23
CA ALA A 146 -6.19 -14.29 33.62
C ALA A 146 -5.35 -15.45 34.18
N ARG A 147 -4.16 -15.70 33.62
CA ARG A 147 -3.25 -16.72 34.15
C ARG A 147 -2.65 -16.32 35.50
N GLY A 148 -2.29 -15.05 35.67
CA GLY A 148 -1.88 -14.50 36.97
C GLY A 148 -2.99 -14.59 38.03
N ILE A 149 -4.26 -14.37 37.67
CA ILE A 149 -5.41 -14.55 38.57
C ILE A 149 -5.48 -16.01 39.08
N LEU A 150 -5.35 -17.00 38.19
CA LEU A 150 -5.37 -18.43 38.56
C LEU A 150 -4.26 -18.79 39.54
N ASN A 151 -3.06 -18.23 39.33
CA ASN A 151 -1.92 -18.48 40.21
C ASN A 151 -2.12 -17.82 41.58
N ARG A 152 -2.66 -16.60 41.64
CA ARG A 152 -2.97 -15.90 42.90
C ARG A 152 -4.13 -16.53 43.68
N LEU A 153 -5.10 -17.15 43.00
CA LEU A 153 -6.14 -17.95 43.65
C LEU A 153 -5.57 -19.21 44.31
N SER A 154 -4.53 -19.78 43.70
CA SER A 154 -3.85 -20.99 44.20
C SER A 154 -2.81 -20.67 45.27
N THR A 155 -2.25 -19.46 45.29
CA THR A 155 -1.21 -19.03 46.22
C THR A 155 -1.41 -17.55 46.60
N PRO A 156 -2.10 -17.26 47.73
CA PRO A 156 -2.53 -15.89 48.08
C PRO A 156 -1.43 -15.01 48.70
N THR A 157 -0.14 -15.36 48.55
CA THR A 157 0.98 -14.63 49.17
C THR A 157 1.39 -13.35 48.42
N TYR A 158 0.77 -13.06 47.28
CA TYR A 158 1.14 -11.95 46.41
C TYR A 158 0.40 -10.66 46.74
N THR A 159 1.11 -9.54 46.64
CA THR A 159 0.57 -8.21 46.91
C THR A 159 -0.35 -7.75 45.76
N SER A 160 -1.03 -6.61 45.96
CA SER A 160 -1.88 -6.05 44.92
C SER A 160 -1.06 -5.73 43.65
N PHE A 161 -1.64 -5.99 42.47
CA PHE A 161 -1.05 -5.71 41.14
C PHE A 161 0.07 -6.65 40.63
N GLU A 162 0.32 -7.78 41.29
CA GLU A 162 1.33 -8.78 40.87
C GLU A 162 0.70 -9.91 40.03
N PHE A 163 0.46 -9.69 38.73
CA PHE A 163 -0.12 -10.72 37.83
C PHE A 163 0.93 -11.38 36.94
N ALA A 164 1.81 -10.61 36.31
CA ALA A 164 2.80 -11.15 35.38
C ALA A 164 3.96 -11.83 36.12
N ILE A 165 4.34 -11.35 37.31
CA ILE A 165 5.41 -11.93 38.12
C ILE A 165 5.04 -13.33 38.67
N THR A 166 3.74 -13.62 38.82
CA THR A 166 3.25 -14.90 39.36
C THR A 166 3.19 -16.01 38.31
N LEU A 167 3.50 -15.71 37.05
CA LEU A 167 3.51 -16.70 35.97
C LEU A 167 4.58 -17.77 36.23
N THR A 168 4.15 -19.03 36.20
CA THR A 168 5.05 -20.18 36.37
C THR A 168 5.89 -20.43 35.11
N ALA A 169 6.90 -21.28 35.23
CA ALA A 169 7.71 -21.70 34.08
C ALA A 169 6.86 -22.37 32.98
N GLU A 170 5.80 -23.09 33.36
CA GLU A 170 4.86 -23.71 32.41
C GLU A 170 4.02 -22.65 31.68
N ASP A 171 3.48 -21.68 32.43
CA ASP A 171 2.70 -20.58 31.87
C ASP A 171 3.51 -19.79 30.85
N LEU A 172 4.77 -19.49 31.16
CA LEU A 172 5.66 -18.80 30.24
C LEU A 172 5.96 -19.65 29.00
N ARG A 173 6.06 -20.97 29.12
CA ARG A 173 6.27 -21.87 27.96
C ARG A 173 5.05 -21.83 27.04
N GLU A 174 3.86 -21.99 27.60
CA GLU A 174 2.59 -21.94 26.86
C GLU A 174 2.38 -20.58 26.20
N LEU A 175 2.52 -19.49 26.96
CA LEU A 175 2.32 -18.13 26.45
C LEU A 175 3.34 -17.76 25.37
N ARG A 176 4.59 -18.24 25.44
CA ARG A 176 5.64 -17.95 24.44
C ARG A 176 5.51 -18.76 23.14
N SER A 177 4.65 -19.78 23.12
CA SER A 177 4.33 -20.54 21.90
C SER A 177 3.80 -19.62 20.79
N SER A 178 3.02 -18.60 21.17
CA SER A 178 2.55 -17.54 20.28
C SER A 178 3.52 -16.38 20.21
N ARG A 179 3.96 -16.01 19.00
CA ARG A 179 4.83 -14.84 18.75
C ARG A 179 4.26 -13.55 19.36
N HIS A 180 2.96 -13.30 19.19
CA HIS A 180 2.34 -12.07 19.68
C HIS A 180 2.40 -11.96 21.20
N THR A 181 2.06 -13.04 21.90
CA THR A 181 2.10 -13.07 23.37
C THR A 181 3.54 -12.98 23.87
N ARG A 182 4.50 -13.61 23.18
CA ARG A 182 5.94 -13.48 23.44
C ARG A 182 6.42 -12.02 23.35
N ASP A 183 5.99 -11.29 22.33
CA ASP A 183 6.32 -9.87 22.16
C ASP A 183 5.72 -9.03 23.31
N HIS A 184 4.50 -9.33 23.76
CA HIS A 184 3.90 -8.65 24.92
C HIS A 184 4.61 -8.97 26.25
N LEU A 185 5.04 -10.20 26.47
CA LEU A 185 5.87 -10.56 27.64
C LEU A 185 7.22 -9.83 27.61
N ARG A 186 7.88 -9.78 26.44
CA ARG A 186 9.11 -9.00 26.24
C ARG A 186 8.89 -7.52 26.52
N ARG A 187 7.73 -6.98 26.13
CA ARG A 187 7.37 -5.58 26.41
C ARG A 187 7.29 -5.30 27.91
N LEU A 188 6.66 -6.17 28.70
CA LEU A 188 6.63 -6.03 30.16
C LEU A 188 8.05 -6.04 30.74
N THR A 189 8.92 -6.93 30.28
CA THR A 189 10.33 -6.95 30.69
C THR A 189 11.08 -5.66 30.34
N GLU A 190 10.87 -5.13 29.13
CA GLU A 190 11.48 -3.86 28.70
C GLU A 190 10.99 -2.66 29.51
N LEU A 191 9.70 -2.63 29.85
CA LEU A 191 9.12 -1.57 30.70
C LEU A 191 9.67 -1.66 32.13
N ARG A 192 9.86 -2.88 32.68
CA ARG A 192 10.54 -3.09 33.97
C ARG A 192 11.98 -2.62 33.95
N ASN A 193 12.74 -2.97 32.91
CA ASN A 193 14.14 -2.55 32.79
C ASN A 193 14.29 -1.03 32.66
N ARG A 194 13.22 -0.31 32.29
CA ARG A 194 13.16 1.16 32.24
C ARG A 194 12.65 1.80 33.52
N GLY A 195 12.27 1.01 34.53
CA GLY A 195 11.68 1.51 35.77
C GLY A 195 10.23 2.01 35.62
N LEU A 196 9.55 1.72 34.50
CA LEU A 196 8.19 2.20 34.23
C LEU A 196 7.09 1.21 34.63
N TRP A 197 7.45 -0.06 34.85
CA TRP A 197 6.50 -1.12 35.18
C TRP A 197 7.12 -2.23 36.04
N GLY A 198 6.70 -2.36 37.28
CA GLY A 198 7.23 -3.34 38.23
C GLY A 198 6.76 -4.78 37.98
N ASP A 199 5.54 -4.98 37.48
CA ASP A 199 4.94 -6.31 37.31
C ASP A 199 5.27 -6.91 35.94
N ALA A 200 6.41 -7.60 35.86
CA ALA A 200 6.88 -8.28 34.65
C ALA A 200 7.23 -9.74 34.96
N PRO A 201 7.20 -10.63 33.95
CA PRO A 201 7.48 -12.04 34.17
C PRO A 201 8.84 -12.27 34.84
N PRO A 202 8.99 -13.36 35.63
CA PRO A 202 10.26 -13.74 36.24
C PRO A 202 11.39 -13.70 35.22
N ALA A 203 12.54 -13.16 35.63
CA ALA A 203 13.73 -13.21 34.80
C ALA A 203 14.05 -14.68 34.50
N ILE A 204 14.34 -14.98 33.23
CA ILE A 204 14.89 -16.28 32.90
C ILE A 204 16.30 -16.25 33.46
N GLU A 205 16.57 -16.98 34.54
CA GLU A 205 17.96 -17.33 34.84
C GLU A 205 18.47 -18.09 33.62
N PHE A 206 19.39 -17.48 32.89
CA PHE A 206 20.22 -18.19 31.93
C PHE A 206 21.12 -19.12 32.76
N ALA A 207 20.56 -20.21 33.26
CA ALA A 207 21.36 -21.39 33.57
C ALA A 207 22.05 -21.70 32.23
N GLY A 208 23.39 -21.68 32.21
CA GLY A 208 24.24 -21.82 31.02
C GLY A 208 24.12 -23.15 30.27
N ASN A 209 22.91 -23.70 30.15
CA ASN A 209 22.52 -24.77 29.28
C ASN A 209 22.58 -24.26 27.84
N THR A 210 23.80 -24.24 27.31
CA THR A 210 24.05 -24.75 25.97
C THR A 210 23.12 -25.95 25.74
N THR A 211 22.38 -25.94 24.62
CA THR A 211 21.54 -27.05 24.19
C THR A 211 22.29 -28.36 24.41
N SER A 212 21.77 -29.25 25.26
CA SER A 212 22.33 -30.59 25.44
C SER A 212 22.44 -31.26 24.07
N PRO A 213 23.63 -31.70 23.63
CA PRO A 213 23.79 -32.42 22.36
C PRO A 213 23.09 -33.80 22.35
N ARG A 214 22.54 -34.23 23.50
CA ARG A 214 21.95 -35.57 23.73
C ARG A 214 20.51 -35.50 24.23
N GLY A 215 19.68 -34.63 23.66
CA GLY A 215 18.23 -34.63 23.87
C GLY A 215 17.48 -34.42 22.57
N GLU A 216 16.28 -34.99 22.46
CA GLU A 216 15.37 -34.63 21.37
C GLU A 216 15.13 -33.12 21.40
N VAL A 217 15.47 -32.45 20.30
CA VAL A 217 15.19 -31.02 20.14
C VAL A 217 13.68 -30.87 20.25
N ALA A 218 13.20 -30.22 21.31
CA ALA A 218 11.79 -29.82 21.39
C ALA A 218 11.49 -29.02 20.13
N ALA A 219 10.73 -29.63 19.21
CA ALA A 219 10.47 -29.07 17.90
C ALA A 219 9.81 -27.71 18.10
N ARG A 220 10.58 -26.64 17.90
CA ARG A 220 10.00 -25.30 17.85
C ARG A 220 9.00 -25.34 16.71
N SER A 221 7.76 -24.96 17.00
CA SER A 221 6.79 -24.73 15.94
C SER A 221 7.44 -23.82 14.90
N PRO A 222 7.53 -24.24 13.62
CA PRO A 222 8.25 -23.49 12.61
C PRO A 222 7.74 -22.06 12.60
N GLU A 223 8.64 -21.11 12.83
CA GLU A 223 8.28 -19.70 12.80
C GLU A 223 7.91 -19.35 11.37
N LYS A 224 6.67 -18.86 11.19
CA LYS A 224 6.23 -18.39 9.89
C LYS A 224 6.96 -17.07 9.62
N GLU A 225 8.07 -17.13 8.88
CA GLU A 225 8.73 -15.92 8.41
C GLU A 225 7.72 -15.09 7.59
N SER A 226 7.57 -13.83 7.99
CA SER A 226 6.69 -12.90 7.29
C SER A 226 7.35 -12.55 5.97
N THR A 227 7.02 -13.28 4.92
CA THR A 227 7.48 -12.93 3.58
C THR A 227 6.98 -11.53 3.19
N PRO A 228 7.87 -10.61 2.77
CA PRO A 228 7.49 -9.25 2.38
C PRO A 228 6.41 -9.27 1.29
N TYR A 229 5.48 -8.32 1.34
CA TYR A 229 4.50 -8.14 0.26
C TYR A 229 5.23 -7.77 -1.04
N GLN A 230 4.99 -8.56 -2.09
CA GLN A 230 5.52 -8.30 -3.42
C GLN A 230 4.55 -7.45 -4.24
N PRO A 231 5.05 -6.66 -5.23
CA PRO A 231 4.21 -5.99 -6.22
C PRO A 231 3.18 -6.92 -6.87
N ILE A 232 2.13 -6.33 -7.42
CA ILE A 232 1.19 -7.07 -8.28
C ILE A 232 1.90 -7.34 -9.62
N PRO A 233 1.84 -8.57 -10.16
CA PRO A 233 2.46 -8.90 -11.44
C PRO A 233 1.91 -8.04 -12.59
N ASP A 234 2.77 -7.67 -13.54
CA ASP A 234 2.44 -6.79 -14.67
C ASP A 234 1.34 -7.38 -15.55
N GLU A 235 1.43 -8.67 -15.88
CA GLU A 235 0.42 -9.36 -16.67
C GLU A 235 -0.97 -9.32 -16.00
N PHE A 236 -0.99 -9.43 -14.67
CA PHE A 236 -2.25 -9.32 -13.93
C PHE A 236 -2.80 -7.89 -13.98
N LEU A 237 -1.94 -6.86 -13.83
CA LEU A 237 -2.36 -5.46 -13.92
C LEU A 237 -2.87 -5.12 -15.33
N ALA A 238 -2.19 -5.60 -16.37
CA ALA A 238 -2.57 -5.40 -17.77
C ALA A 238 -3.95 -5.99 -18.09
N GLN A 239 -4.31 -7.12 -17.47
CA GLN A 239 -5.64 -7.73 -17.63
C GLN A 239 -6.70 -7.09 -16.72
N MET A 240 -6.35 -6.78 -15.47
CA MET A 240 -7.27 -6.24 -14.47
C MET A 240 -7.67 -4.79 -14.79
N GLY A 241 -6.72 -3.97 -15.24
CA GLY A 241 -6.92 -2.54 -15.50
C GLY A 241 -8.08 -2.25 -16.46
N PRO A 242 -8.09 -2.79 -17.69
CA PRO A 242 -9.19 -2.61 -18.64
C PRO A 242 -10.55 -3.07 -18.10
N ARG A 243 -10.60 -4.18 -17.35
CA ARG A 243 -11.86 -4.67 -16.75
C ARG A 243 -12.40 -3.72 -15.68
N VAL A 244 -11.52 -3.20 -14.84
CA VAL A 244 -11.86 -2.20 -13.81
C VAL A 244 -12.31 -0.89 -14.46
N LEU A 245 -11.61 -0.42 -15.50
CA LEU A 245 -12.01 0.78 -16.23
C LEU A 245 -13.38 0.61 -16.90
N TRP A 246 -13.65 -0.53 -17.52
CA TRP A 246 -14.97 -0.82 -18.09
C TRP A 246 -16.07 -0.77 -17.02
N ILE A 247 -15.83 -1.30 -15.82
CA ILE A 247 -16.79 -1.22 -14.71
C ILE A 247 -17.08 0.23 -14.33
N VAL A 248 -16.07 1.08 -14.25
CA VAL A 248 -16.23 2.48 -13.84
C VAL A 248 -16.87 3.32 -14.96
N GLN A 249 -16.38 3.19 -16.18
CA GLN A 249 -16.75 4.06 -17.30
C GLN A 249 -18.05 3.63 -17.98
N VAL A 250 -18.37 2.33 -17.99
CA VAL A 250 -19.50 1.77 -18.74
C VAL A 250 -20.59 1.25 -17.81
N LEU A 251 -20.26 0.36 -16.88
CA LEU A 251 -21.26 -0.20 -15.95
C LEU A 251 -21.74 0.84 -14.93
N GLY A 252 -20.82 1.65 -14.40
CA GLY A 252 -21.05 2.60 -13.31
C GLY A 252 -22.20 3.58 -13.54
N PRO A 253 -22.20 4.34 -14.66
CA PRO A 253 -23.24 5.33 -14.94
C PRO A 253 -24.64 4.71 -15.04
N ASN A 254 -24.78 3.59 -15.74
CA ASN A 254 -26.04 2.88 -15.88
C ASN A 254 -26.57 2.34 -14.54
N LEU A 255 -25.67 1.80 -13.70
CA LEU A 255 -26.03 1.27 -12.39
C LEU A 255 -26.45 2.37 -11.42
N ILE A 256 -25.75 3.50 -11.41
CA ILE A 256 -26.11 4.65 -10.56
C ILE A 256 -27.45 5.23 -10.99
N HIS A 257 -27.70 5.38 -12.29
CA HIS A 257 -29.00 5.84 -12.78
C HIS A 257 -30.15 4.93 -12.34
N LEU A 258 -29.95 3.60 -12.36
CA LEU A 258 -30.91 2.66 -11.78
C LEU A 258 -31.10 2.94 -10.28
N LEU A 259 -30.01 3.03 -9.51
CA LEU A 259 -30.07 3.23 -8.06
C LEU A 259 -30.76 4.55 -7.69
N ASP A 260 -30.57 5.61 -8.47
CA ASP A 260 -31.23 6.91 -8.29
C ASP A 260 -32.72 6.88 -8.65
N SER A 261 -33.10 6.07 -9.65
CA SER A 261 -34.49 5.90 -10.10
C SER A 261 -35.29 4.93 -9.21
N LEU A 262 -34.62 4.00 -8.55
CA LEU A 262 -35.27 2.96 -7.74
C LEU A 262 -36.20 3.48 -6.64
N PRO A 263 -35.88 4.56 -5.88
CA PRO A 263 -36.77 5.14 -4.89
C PRO A 263 -38.20 5.37 -5.39
N GLU A 264 -38.35 5.91 -6.61
CA GLU A 264 -39.65 6.17 -7.24
C GLU A 264 -40.32 4.87 -7.68
N LEU A 265 -39.55 3.97 -8.29
CA LEU A 265 -40.05 2.67 -8.78
C LEU A 265 -40.54 1.74 -7.67
N ILE A 266 -40.09 1.95 -6.43
CA ILE A 266 -40.42 1.11 -5.27
C ILE A 266 -41.26 1.83 -4.22
N ALA A 267 -41.68 3.08 -4.46
CA ALA A 267 -42.46 3.87 -3.51
C ALA A 267 -43.75 3.16 -3.03
N ASN A 268 -44.34 2.34 -3.91
CA ASN A 268 -45.57 1.58 -3.62
C ASN A 268 -45.31 0.22 -2.90
N ILE A 269 -44.06 -0.10 -2.55
CA ILE A 269 -43.70 -1.35 -1.87
C ILE A 269 -43.62 -1.10 -0.36
N ASN A 270 -44.49 -1.73 0.42
CA ASN A 270 -44.45 -1.66 1.87
C ASN A 270 -43.39 -2.63 2.44
N PHE A 271 -42.19 -2.11 2.73
CA PHE A 271 -41.06 -2.88 3.27
C PHE A 271 -41.20 -3.27 4.74
N ALA A 272 -42.21 -2.78 5.48
CA ALA A 272 -42.44 -3.15 6.88
C ALA A 272 -42.91 -4.62 7.03
N SER A 273 -43.46 -5.21 5.96
CA SER A 273 -43.81 -6.64 5.91
C SER A 273 -42.87 -7.38 4.94
N LYS A 274 -42.12 -8.38 5.42
CA LYS A 274 -41.29 -9.23 4.55
C LYS A 274 -42.18 -10.32 3.93
N THR A 275 -42.80 -10.02 2.79
CA THR A 275 -43.61 -10.98 2.02
C THR A 275 -42.95 -11.34 0.69
N GLU A 276 -43.18 -12.55 0.18
CA GLU A 276 -42.71 -12.95 -1.17
C GLU A 276 -43.25 -12.02 -2.27
N SER A 277 -44.44 -11.45 -2.07
CA SER A 277 -45.05 -10.44 -2.95
C SER A 277 -44.16 -9.21 -3.15
N ASN A 278 -43.46 -8.74 -2.10
CA ASN A 278 -42.58 -7.59 -2.20
C ASN A 278 -41.31 -7.87 -3.03
N SER A 279 -40.76 -9.08 -2.95
CA SER A 279 -39.62 -9.50 -3.78
C SER A 279 -39.99 -9.60 -5.27
N MET A 280 -41.19 -10.11 -5.57
CA MET A 280 -41.70 -10.16 -6.95
C MET A 280 -41.97 -8.76 -7.51
N LYS A 281 -42.57 -7.85 -6.73
CA LYS A 281 -42.77 -6.45 -7.13
C LYS A 281 -41.45 -5.76 -7.44
N MET A 282 -40.45 -5.90 -6.57
CA MET A 282 -39.11 -5.36 -6.80
C MET A 282 -38.48 -5.91 -8.09
N THR A 283 -38.58 -7.21 -8.33
CA THR A 283 -38.05 -7.85 -9.55
C THR A 283 -38.74 -7.30 -10.81
N ARG A 284 -40.06 -7.11 -10.77
CA ARG A 284 -40.82 -6.53 -11.89
C ARG A 284 -40.44 -5.06 -12.13
N SER A 285 -40.28 -4.26 -11.08
CA SER A 285 -39.84 -2.87 -11.21
C SER A 285 -38.46 -2.76 -11.86
N ILE A 286 -37.51 -3.62 -11.45
CA ILE A 286 -36.17 -3.67 -12.05
C ILE A 286 -36.23 -4.10 -13.52
N ALA A 287 -36.99 -5.15 -13.84
CA ALA A 287 -37.15 -5.61 -15.21
C ALA A 287 -37.77 -4.52 -16.11
N SER A 288 -38.87 -3.90 -15.66
CA SER A 288 -39.54 -2.82 -16.40
C SER A 288 -38.65 -1.60 -16.59
N TYR A 289 -37.76 -1.30 -15.64
CA TYR A 289 -36.80 -0.22 -15.79
C TYR A 289 -35.84 -0.48 -16.95
N PHE A 290 -35.31 -1.70 -17.06
CA PHE A 290 -34.36 -2.05 -18.14
C PHE A 290 -35.03 -2.22 -19.50
N ASP A 291 -36.33 -2.52 -19.54
CA ASP A 291 -37.10 -2.49 -20.79
C ASP A 291 -37.19 -1.05 -21.35
N ALA A 292 -37.31 -0.04 -20.48
CA ALA A 292 -37.36 1.37 -20.87
C ALA A 292 -35.97 2.04 -21.00
N ASN A 293 -34.99 1.57 -20.22
CA ASN A 293 -33.65 2.12 -20.12
C ASN A 293 -32.61 1.00 -20.38
N PRO A 294 -32.38 0.62 -21.65
CA PRO A 294 -31.40 -0.41 -21.96
C PRO A 294 -30.00 0.04 -21.50
N TRP A 295 -29.15 -0.92 -21.15
CA TRP A 295 -27.75 -0.66 -20.82
C TRP A 295 -27.04 -0.04 -22.02
N ARG A 296 -26.40 1.11 -21.84
CA ARG A 296 -25.68 1.81 -22.91
C ARG A 296 -24.20 1.97 -22.60
N ASP A 297 -23.36 1.91 -23.62
CA ASP A 297 -21.95 2.24 -23.49
C ASP A 297 -21.66 3.75 -23.65
N SER A 298 -20.38 4.12 -23.66
CA SER A 298 -19.97 5.52 -23.83
C SER A 298 -20.26 6.10 -25.21
N ALA A 299 -20.53 5.26 -26.22
CA ALA A 299 -20.97 5.68 -27.55
C ALA A 299 -22.51 5.76 -27.65
N GLY A 300 -23.23 5.28 -26.63
CA GLY A 300 -24.69 5.21 -26.59
C GLY A 300 -25.25 3.90 -27.14
N ASP A 301 -24.40 2.95 -27.53
CA ASP A 301 -24.80 1.65 -28.09
C ASP A 301 -25.29 0.70 -27.00
N THR A 302 -26.23 -0.17 -27.35
CA THR A 302 -26.84 -1.08 -26.37
C THR A 302 -25.92 -2.25 -26.03
N ILE A 303 -25.71 -2.48 -24.73
CA ILE A 303 -24.87 -3.56 -24.20
C ILE A 303 -25.70 -4.84 -24.06
N LEU A 304 -25.55 -5.73 -25.04
CA LEU A 304 -26.21 -7.03 -25.05
C LEU A 304 -25.61 -8.02 -24.04
N ALA A 305 -24.31 -7.90 -23.75
CA ALA A 305 -23.60 -8.66 -22.73
C ALA A 305 -22.31 -7.93 -22.31
N PRO A 306 -21.81 -8.13 -21.07
CA PRO A 306 -20.51 -7.61 -20.66
C PRO A 306 -19.35 -8.24 -21.45
N PRO A 307 -18.24 -7.52 -21.70
CA PRO A 307 -17.10 -8.01 -22.48
C PRO A 307 -16.27 -9.10 -21.76
N PHE A 308 -16.57 -9.38 -20.49
CA PHE A 308 -15.97 -10.45 -19.70
C PHE A 308 -17.00 -10.97 -18.69
N PRO A 309 -16.84 -12.20 -18.16
CA PRO A 309 -17.77 -12.76 -17.19
C PRO A 309 -17.82 -11.91 -15.90
N ILE A 310 -19.01 -11.42 -15.55
CA ILE A 310 -19.26 -10.69 -14.29
C ILE A 310 -20.19 -11.53 -13.42
N CYS A 311 -19.63 -12.20 -12.42
CA CYS A 311 -20.40 -12.97 -11.45
C CYS A 311 -21.10 -12.03 -10.46
N HIS A 312 -22.41 -11.86 -10.61
CA HIS A 312 -23.26 -11.05 -9.71
C HIS A 312 -24.26 -11.89 -8.89
N GLY A 313 -24.47 -13.16 -9.27
CA GLY A 313 -25.29 -14.10 -8.50
C GLY A 313 -24.61 -14.61 -7.23
N SER A 314 -25.41 -15.16 -6.30
CA SER A 314 -24.92 -15.74 -5.03
C SER A 314 -24.94 -17.27 -5.07
N TYR A 315 -23.76 -17.90 -4.99
CA TYR A 315 -23.63 -19.36 -4.82
C TYR A 315 -24.19 -19.88 -3.48
N ARG A 316 -24.43 -19.01 -2.48
CA ARG A 316 -24.89 -19.44 -1.15
C ARG A 316 -26.34 -19.92 -1.11
N GLY A 317 -27.11 -19.72 -2.19
CA GLY A 317 -28.51 -20.16 -2.31
C GLY A 317 -28.72 -21.43 -3.14
N ALA A 318 -27.70 -21.90 -3.89
CA ALA A 318 -27.84 -22.98 -4.87
C ALA A 318 -28.25 -24.33 -4.24
N ARG A 319 -28.03 -24.54 -2.93
CA ARG A 319 -28.47 -25.76 -2.23
C ARG A 319 -29.96 -25.80 -1.87
N ARG A 320 -30.72 -24.71 -2.07
CA ARG A 320 -32.14 -24.60 -1.69
C ARG A 320 -33.05 -24.02 -2.78
N ALA A 321 -32.50 -23.55 -3.90
CA ALA A 321 -33.30 -23.04 -5.02
C ALA A 321 -33.70 -24.19 -5.95
N ILE A 322 -34.97 -24.21 -6.36
CA ILE A 322 -35.54 -25.19 -7.31
C ILE A 322 -35.05 -24.91 -8.74
N GLU A 323 -34.64 -23.67 -9.02
CA GLU A 323 -34.09 -23.22 -10.30
C GLU A 323 -32.60 -22.89 -10.18
N GLU A 324 -31.82 -23.29 -11.18
CA GLU A 324 -30.40 -22.98 -11.33
C GLU A 324 -30.25 -21.46 -11.57
N ILE A 325 -29.74 -20.74 -10.56
CA ILE A 325 -29.52 -19.30 -10.70
C ILE A 325 -28.27 -19.10 -11.56
N ASP A 326 -28.42 -18.63 -12.79
CA ASP A 326 -27.30 -18.20 -13.63
C ASP A 326 -26.58 -17.02 -12.94
N PRO A 327 -25.33 -17.22 -12.45
CA PRO A 327 -24.61 -16.16 -11.76
C PRO A 327 -24.09 -15.06 -12.69
N PHE A 328 -24.25 -15.23 -14.00
CA PHE A 328 -23.84 -14.33 -15.08
C PHE A 328 -25.02 -13.74 -15.87
N GLU A 329 -26.27 -13.96 -15.41
CA GLU A 329 -27.50 -13.51 -16.09
C GLU A 329 -27.41 -12.03 -16.54
N TRP A 330 -27.64 -11.76 -17.82
CA TRP A 330 -27.67 -10.41 -18.36
C TRP A 330 -28.88 -10.22 -19.29
N PRO A 331 -29.64 -9.11 -19.18
CA PRO A 331 -29.54 -8.05 -18.19
C PRO A 331 -29.95 -8.52 -16.79
N ILE A 332 -29.50 -7.81 -15.75
CA ILE A 332 -29.85 -8.16 -14.37
C ILE A 332 -31.34 -7.94 -14.09
N ARG A 333 -31.96 -8.85 -13.34
CA ARG A 333 -33.39 -8.74 -12.97
C ARG A 333 -33.64 -8.63 -11.47
N LYS A 334 -32.68 -9.07 -10.65
CA LYS A 334 -32.85 -9.27 -9.21
C LYS A 334 -32.13 -8.20 -8.41
N TRP A 335 -32.74 -7.74 -7.31
CA TRP A 335 -32.09 -6.82 -6.36
C TRP A 335 -30.75 -7.35 -5.83
N ALA A 336 -30.66 -8.66 -5.59
CA ALA A 336 -29.40 -9.26 -5.12
C ALA A 336 -28.24 -9.05 -6.11
N SER A 337 -28.53 -9.08 -7.41
CA SER A 337 -27.56 -8.79 -8.47
C SER A 337 -27.20 -7.30 -8.48
N VAL A 338 -28.19 -6.40 -8.38
CA VAL A 338 -27.99 -4.94 -8.28
C VAL A 338 -27.06 -4.59 -7.10
N ALA A 339 -27.37 -5.10 -5.90
CA ALA A 339 -26.57 -4.87 -4.70
C ALA A 339 -25.15 -5.46 -4.81
N THR A 340 -25.00 -6.58 -5.53
CA THR A 340 -23.70 -7.20 -5.77
C THR A 340 -22.88 -6.38 -6.78
N LEU A 341 -23.50 -5.84 -7.82
CA LEU A 341 -22.84 -4.93 -8.77
C LEU A 341 -22.47 -3.60 -8.11
N ALA A 342 -23.28 -3.06 -7.21
CA ALA A 342 -22.95 -1.85 -6.45
C ALA A 342 -21.68 -2.03 -5.62
N LEU A 343 -21.56 -3.16 -4.90
CA LEU A 343 -20.33 -3.53 -4.20
C LEU A 343 -19.15 -3.75 -5.17
N THR A 344 -19.41 -4.26 -6.37
CA THR A 344 -18.36 -4.48 -7.40
C THR A 344 -17.83 -3.15 -7.93
N LEU A 345 -18.72 -2.20 -8.20
CA LEU A 345 -18.38 -0.83 -8.61
C LEU A 345 -17.57 -0.11 -7.52
N GLN A 346 -18.03 -0.14 -6.26
CA GLN A 346 -17.25 0.41 -5.14
C GLN A 346 -15.87 -0.24 -5.02
N SER A 347 -15.77 -1.55 -5.23
CA SER A 347 -14.48 -2.24 -5.17
C SER A 347 -13.55 -1.83 -6.33
N ALA A 348 -14.11 -1.56 -7.51
CA ALA A 348 -13.39 -1.02 -8.66
C ALA A 348 -12.90 0.41 -8.41
N HIS A 349 -13.71 1.27 -7.79
CA HIS A 349 -13.28 2.58 -7.31
C HIS A 349 -12.11 2.46 -6.34
N LEU A 350 -12.26 1.61 -5.31
CA LEU A 350 -11.21 1.36 -4.32
C LEU A 350 -9.90 0.86 -4.97
N TRP A 351 -10.01 0.02 -6.00
CA TRP A 351 -8.85 -0.46 -6.76
C TRP A 351 -8.08 0.68 -7.42
N ILE A 352 -8.77 1.58 -8.13
CA ILE A 352 -8.14 2.74 -8.79
C ILE A 352 -7.56 3.69 -7.74
N THR A 353 -8.32 4.02 -6.69
CA THR A 353 -7.88 4.91 -5.62
C THR A 353 -6.60 4.40 -4.94
N LEU A 354 -6.54 3.11 -4.59
CA LEU A 354 -5.34 2.50 -4.00
C LEU A 354 -4.12 2.52 -4.94
N LEU A 355 -4.33 2.30 -6.23
CA LEU A 355 -3.25 2.28 -7.22
C LEU A 355 -2.71 3.68 -7.49
N VAL A 356 -3.58 4.68 -7.65
CA VAL A 356 -3.21 6.05 -8.04
C VAL A 356 -2.62 6.84 -6.87
N MET A 357 -3.24 6.76 -5.69
CA MET A 357 -2.77 7.54 -4.53
C MET A 357 -1.57 6.91 -3.82
N ALA A 358 -1.35 5.60 -4.00
CA ALA A 358 -0.46 4.78 -3.15
C ALA A 358 -0.68 5.00 -1.64
N GLY A 359 -1.90 5.42 -1.26
CA GLY A 359 -2.26 5.69 0.12
C GLY A 359 -2.24 4.42 0.96
N ARG A 360 -1.93 4.57 2.24
CA ARG A 360 -2.16 3.51 3.23
C ARG A 360 -3.65 3.27 3.33
N ILE A 361 -4.03 2.05 3.68
CA ILE A 361 -5.46 1.73 3.79
C ILE A 361 -6.19 2.62 4.82
N GLY A 362 -5.50 3.05 5.89
CA GLY A 362 -6.03 4.05 6.81
C GLY A 362 -6.40 5.34 6.08
N GLU A 363 -5.46 5.92 5.34
CA GLU A 363 -5.63 7.18 4.58
C GLU A 363 -6.77 7.09 3.57
N ILE A 364 -6.83 6.00 2.78
CA ILE A 364 -7.86 5.83 1.74
C ILE A 364 -9.26 5.70 2.35
N MET A 365 -9.36 4.93 3.43
CA MET A 365 -10.66 4.63 4.01
C MET A 365 -11.23 5.85 4.79
N THR A 366 -10.37 6.79 5.22
CA THR A 366 -10.75 8.04 5.89
C THR A 366 -11.06 9.20 4.94
N LEU A 367 -11.00 8.98 3.62
CA LEU A 367 -11.32 10.05 2.67
C LEU A 367 -12.77 10.52 2.88
N PRO A 368 -13.00 11.83 3.03
CA PRO A 368 -14.35 12.39 3.05
C PRO A 368 -14.96 12.40 1.64
N ARG A 369 -16.28 12.60 1.56
CA ARG A 369 -16.97 12.81 0.28
C ARG A 369 -16.44 14.02 -0.48
N GLU A 370 -16.15 15.10 0.23
CA GLU A 370 -15.54 16.32 -0.30
C GLU A 370 -14.01 16.25 -0.28
N SER A 371 -13.45 15.12 -0.74
CA SER A 371 -11.99 14.93 -0.72
C SER A 371 -11.27 15.59 -1.90
N ILE A 372 -11.96 15.98 -2.97
CA ILE A 372 -11.32 16.64 -4.12
C ILE A 372 -11.34 18.16 -3.97
N GLU A 373 -10.15 18.77 -4.02
CA GLU A 373 -9.96 20.22 -4.06
C GLU A 373 -9.16 20.64 -5.29
N TRP A 374 -9.49 21.80 -5.84
CA TRP A 374 -8.80 22.38 -7.00
C TRP A 374 -7.84 23.47 -6.53
N ALA A 375 -6.56 23.32 -6.85
CA ALA A 375 -5.58 24.36 -6.58
C ALA A 375 -5.74 25.55 -7.56
N ARG A 376 -5.07 26.66 -7.24
CA ARG A 376 -5.15 27.91 -8.03
C ARG A 376 -4.66 27.78 -9.47
N ASP A 377 -3.81 26.79 -9.73
CA ASP A 377 -3.30 26.44 -11.06
C ASP A 377 -4.24 25.52 -11.85
N GLY A 378 -5.41 25.19 -11.29
CA GLY A 378 -6.39 24.29 -11.90
C GLY A 378 -6.05 22.81 -11.75
N GLN A 379 -5.05 22.44 -10.95
CA GLN A 379 -4.74 21.03 -10.70
C GLN A 379 -5.61 20.48 -9.56
N PRO A 380 -6.26 19.31 -9.75
CA PRO A 380 -7.03 18.65 -8.70
C PRO A 380 -6.16 17.83 -7.74
N TYR A 381 -6.51 17.87 -6.45
CA TYR A 381 -5.88 17.13 -5.37
C TYR A 381 -6.93 16.40 -4.54
N ALA A 382 -6.59 15.19 -4.09
CA ALA A 382 -7.34 14.48 -3.06
C ALA A 382 -6.76 14.84 -1.69
N ASN A 383 -7.59 15.25 -0.75
CA ASN A 383 -7.24 15.63 0.61
C ASN A 383 -7.78 14.62 1.61
N GLY A 384 -6.96 14.32 2.62
CA GLY A 384 -7.32 13.39 3.70
C GLY A 384 -6.23 13.33 4.76
N LYS A 385 -6.34 12.38 5.68
CA LYS A 385 -5.48 12.32 6.87
C LYS A 385 -4.48 11.17 6.84
N THR A 386 -3.25 11.45 7.27
CA THR A 386 -2.23 10.43 7.57
C THR A 386 -2.07 10.27 9.08
N TYR A 387 -2.14 9.03 9.54
CA TYR A 387 -2.02 8.69 10.96
C TYR A 387 -0.66 8.07 11.29
N LYS A 388 -0.03 7.40 10.32
CA LYS A 388 1.22 6.69 10.54
C LYS A 388 2.39 7.67 10.43
N LEU A 389 3.20 7.74 11.49
CA LEU A 389 4.30 8.71 11.69
C LEU A 389 3.84 10.13 12.06
N ALA A 390 2.53 10.40 12.12
CA ALA A 390 2.00 11.63 12.67
C ALA A 390 2.13 11.61 14.21
N PHE A 391 2.49 12.74 14.80
CA PHE A 391 2.49 12.87 16.27
C PHE A 391 1.09 13.23 16.80
N ALA A 392 0.25 13.81 15.95
CA ALA A 392 -1.12 14.19 16.27
C ALA A 392 -2.05 12.96 16.43
N ILE A 393 -2.88 12.98 17.47
CA ILE A 393 -3.81 11.89 17.82
C ILE A 393 -4.86 11.65 16.72
N ASN A 394 -5.26 12.72 16.03
CA ASN A 394 -6.29 12.70 15.00
C ASN A 394 -5.70 12.57 13.57
N GLY A 395 -4.40 12.31 13.45
CA GLY A 395 -3.68 12.34 12.17
C GLY A 395 -3.31 13.76 11.73
N GLU A 396 -2.54 13.84 10.66
CA GLU A 396 -2.10 15.08 9.99
C GLU A 396 -2.74 15.17 8.60
N GLU A 397 -3.10 16.37 8.16
CA GLU A 397 -3.62 16.59 6.81
C GLU A 397 -2.56 16.29 5.75
N ARG A 398 -2.99 15.66 4.67
CA ARG A 398 -2.15 15.27 3.55
C ARG A 398 -2.92 15.42 2.24
N GLN A 399 -2.19 15.84 1.22
CA GLN A 399 -2.70 16.00 -0.14
C GLN A 399 -2.03 15.01 -1.09
N TRP A 400 -2.80 14.50 -2.04
CA TRP A 400 -2.34 13.64 -3.12
C TRP A 400 -2.75 14.26 -4.47
N PRO A 401 -1.88 14.26 -5.49
CA PRO A 401 -2.31 14.61 -6.84
C PRO A 401 -3.45 13.69 -7.29
N ALA A 402 -4.49 14.27 -7.90
CA ALA A 402 -5.67 13.52 -8.33
C ALA A 402 -5.86 13.58 -9.86
N PRO A 403 -5.25 12.67 -10.63
CA PRO A 403 -5.51 12.57 -12.08
C PRO A 403 -7.01 12.52 -12.39
N GLU A 404 -7.41 12.92 -13.60
CA GLU A 404 -8.83 12.99 -14.03
C GLU A 404 -9.63 11.73 -13.68
N ILE A 405 -9.07 10.54 -13.96
CA ILE A 405 -9.71 9.27 -13.63
C ILE A 405 -9.98 9.10 -12.12
N LEU A 406 -9.11 9.63 -11.24
CA LEU A 406 -9.34 9.60 -9.80
C LEU A 406 -10.47 10.56 -9.41
N VAL A 407 -10.52 11.75 -10.02
CA VAL A 407 -11.61 12.71 -9.81
C VAL A 407 -12.96 12.09 -10.20
N ASP A 408 -13.03 11.48 -11.38
CA ASP A 408 -14.23 10.82 -11.89
C ASP A 408 -14.67 9.66 -10.98
N VAL A 409 -13.72 8.82 -10.57
CA VAL A 409 -13.96 7.68 -9.68
C VAL A 409 -14.50 8.12 -8.33
N LEU A 410 -13.91 9.15 -7.72
CA LEU A 410 -14.33 9.63 -6.40
C LEU A 410 -15.70 10.32 -6.50
N ALA A 411 -15.95 11.10 -7.55
CA ALA A 411 -17.26 11.70 -7.81
C ALA A 411 -18.34 10.61 -8.05
N GLN A 412 -18.01 9.57 -8.82
CA GLN A 412 -18.90 8.43 -9.05
C GLN A 412 -19.16 7.64 -7.76
N GLN A 413 -18.15 7.49 -6.90
CA GLN A 413 -18.27 6.83 -5.59
C GLN A 413 -19.20 7.59 -4.63
N VAL A 414 -19.15 8.93 -4.63
CA VAL A 414 -20.09 9.77 -3.84
C VAL A 414 -21.52 9.50 -4.27
N LYS A 415 -21.82 9.60 -5.58
CA LYS A 415 -23.16 9.33 -6.12
C LYS A 415 -23.65 7.91 -5.79
N LEU A 416 -22.77 6.92 -5.91
CA LEU A 416 -23.09 5.53 -5.58
C LEU A 416 -23.54 5.38 -4.12
N ILE A 417 -22.84 6.01 -3.18
CA ILE A 417 -23.17 5.92 -1.76
C ILE A 417 -24.46 6.65 -1.45
N GLU A 418 -24.63 7.87 -1.96
CA GLU A 418 -25.85 8.66 -1.75
C GLU A 418 -27.10 7.89 -2.21
N ALA A 419 -27.04 7.29 -3.40
CA ALA A 419 -28.12 6.46 -3.93
C ALA A 419 -28.38 5.22 -3.05
N CYS A 420 -27.32 4.51 -2.62
CA CYS A 420 -27.45 3.33 -1.76
C CYS A 420 -28.00 3.65 -0.36
N GLU A 421 -27.59 4.77 0.24
CA GLU A 421 -28.07 5.23 1.55
C GLU A 421 -29.54 5.62 1.50
N LYS A 422 -29.96 6.37 0.47
CA LYS A 422 -31.36 6.72 0.23
C LYS A 422 -32.22 5.46 0.15
N LEU A 423 -31.77 4.45 -0.61
CA LEU A 423 -32.46 3.16 -0.70
C LEU A 423 -32.47 2.38 0.62
N ALA A 424 -31.40 2.42 1.41
CA ALA A 424 -31.34 1.76 2.72
C ALA A 424 -32.38 2.35 3.68
N LYS A 425 -32.51 3.68 3.72
CA LYS A 425 -33.48 4.40 4.56
C LYS A 425 -34.92 4.09 4.17
N ILE A 426 -35.25 4.13 2.87
CA ILE A 426 -36.57 3.75 2.35
C ILE A 426 -36.93 2.30 2.76
N ARG A 427 -35.97 1.38 2.64
CA ARG A 427 -36.18 -0.04 3.02
C ARG A 427 -36.30 -0.25 4.53
N LYS A 428 -35.76 0.65 5.34
CA LYS A 428 -35.97 0.71 6.81
C LYS A 428 -37.29 1.37 7.19
N GLY A 429 -38.01 1.97 6.24
CA GLY A 429 -39.29 2.66 6.47
C GLY A 429 -39.14 4.06 7.07
N ILE A 430 -37.94 4.65 7.03
CA ILE A 430 -37.67 6.00 7.52
C ILE A 430 -38.24 7.01 6.51
N LYS A 431 -39.07 7.93 6.98
CA LYS A 431 -39.62 9.02 6.14
C LYS A 431 -38.60 10.15 5.96
N ASP A 432 -38.73 10.92 4.88
CA ASP A 432 -37.84 12.06 4.59
C ASP A 432 -37.78 13.11 5.72
N GLU A 433 -38.86 13.24 6.49
CA GLU A 433 -38.98 14.16 7.63
C GLU A 433 -38.22 13.67 8.90
N GLU A 434 -37.87 12.39 8.97
CA GLU A 434 -37.16 11.76 10.10
C GLU A 434 -35.65 11.59 9.84
N TYR A 435 -35.12 12.23 8.80
CA TYR A 435 -33.68 12.16 8.50
C TYR A 435 -32.87 12.67 9.71
N PRO A 436 -31.97 11.85 10.28
CA PRO A 436 -31.16 12.29 11.40
C PRO A 436 -30.33 13.52 11.02
N VAL A 437 -30.24 14.46 11.95
CA VAL A 437 -29.44 15.69 11.83
C VAL A 437 -27.95 15.28 11.87
N GLY A 438 -27.38 15.08 10.68
CA GLY A 438 -25.98 14.72 10.48
C GLY A 438 -25.80 14.00 9.13
N VAL A 439 -25.06 14.60 8.21
CA VAL A 439 -24.78 14.01 6.89
C VAL A 439 -23.73 12.90 7.08
N PRO A 440 -23.98 11.65 6.68
CA PRO A 440 -22.95 10.62 6.72
C PRO A 440 -21.75 11.03 5.87
N GLU A 441 -20.55 11.11 6.46
CA GLU A 441 -19.36 11.62 5.78
C GLU A 441 -18.55 10.54 5.05
N HIS A 442 -18.86 9.26 5.24
CA HIS A 442 -18.01 8.19 4.71
C HIS A 442 -18.09 8.07 3.19
N LEU A 443 -16.93 7.92 2.58
CA LEU A 443 -16.77 7.62 1.16
C LEU A 443 -16.80 6.12 0.83
N TRP A 444 -16.75 5.22 1.83
CA TRP A 444 -16.75 3.78 1.60
C TRP A 444 -17.77 3.08 2.51
N ALA A 445 -18.80 2.48 1.90
CA ALA A 445 -19.96 1.93 2.62
C ALA A 445 -19.97 0.40 2.66
N SER A 446 -20.70 -0.19 3.61
CA SER A 446 -20.91 -1.63 3.73
C SER A 446 -22.00 -2.09 2.74
N LEU A 447 -21.61 -2.25 1.47
CA LEU A 447 -22.51 -2.64 0.37
C LEU A 447 -22.59 -4.17 0.17
N GLY A 448 -23.70 -4.62 -0.42
CA GLY A 448 -23.87 -5.99 -0.92
C GLY A 448 -25.24 -6.60 -0.62
N SER A 449 -25.43 -7.85 -1.03
CA SER A 449 -26.67 -8.61 -0.82
C SER A 449 -26.75 -9.34 0.52
N SER A 450 -25.77 -9.16 1.41
CA SER A 450 -25.76 -9.80 2.73
C SER A 450 -26.76 -9.13 3.68
N PRO A 451 -27.42 -9.89 4.58
CA PRO A 451 -28.26 -9.31 5.64
C PRO A 451 -27.51 -8.38 6.61
N ARG A 452 -26.17 -8.44 6.64
CA ARG A 452 -25.30 -7.57 7.45
C ARG A 452 -24.73 -6.38 6.67
N ALA A 453 -25.09 -6.23 5.39
CA ALA A 453 -24.68 -5.09 4.59
C ALA A 453 -25.64 -3.93 4.86
N ASP A 454 -25.10 -2.77 5.20
CA ASP A 454 -25.84 -1.55 5.47
C ASP A 454 -25.09 -0.36 4.85
N ALA A 455 -25.73 0.36 3.93
CA ALA A 455 -25.09 1.48 3.24
C ALA A 455 -24.78 2.66 4.18
N GLU A 456 -25.47 2.73 5.32
CA GLU A 456 -25.23 3.73 6.37
C GLU A 456 -24.02 3.38 7.25
N GLU A 457 -23.46 2.17 7.12
CA GLU A 457 -22.25 1.74 7.83
C GLU A 457 -21.01 1.82 6.93
N ARG A 458 -19.85 2.10 7.54
CA ARG A 458 -18.55 2.14 6.84
C ARG A 458 -18.09 0.74 6.40
N LEU A 459 -17.36 0.68 5.28
CA LEU A 459 -16.74 -0.56 4.80
C LEU A 459 -15.67 -1.07 5.79
N ALA A 460 -15.91 -2.23 6.40
CA ALA A 460 -15.03 -2.78 7.43
C ALA A 460 -13.79 -3.54 6.89
N VAL A 461 -13.88 -4.19 5.71
CA VAL A 461 -12.83 -5.13 5.23
C VAL A 461 -12.47 -4.90 3.76
N ALA A 462 -11.64 -3.89 3.50
CA ALA A 462 -11.17 -3.53 2.16
C ALA A 462 -10.50 -4.68 1.38
N ASN A 463 -9.60 -5.44 2.02
CA ASN A 463 -8.89 -6.55 1.38
C ASN A 463 -9.84 -7.64 0.84
N ALA A 464 -10.92 -7.93 1.57
CA ALA A 464 -11.93 -8.89 1.13
C ALA A 464 -12.70 -8.36 -0.10
N SER A 465 -12.97 -7.05 -0.16
CA SER A 465 -13.59 -6.42 -1.33
C SER A 465 -12.71 -6.55 -2.57
N LEU A 466 -11.41 -6.31 -2.47
CA LEU A 466 -10.46 -6.45 -3.59
C LEU A 466 -10.35 -7.91 -4.08
N THR A 467 -10.30 -8.86 -3.17
CA THR A 467 -10.26 -10.29 -3.47
C THR A 467 -11.54 -10.73 -4.19
N ARG A 468 -12.70 -10.25 -3.72
CA ARG A 468 -14.00 -10.52 -4.33
C ARG A 468 -14.15 -9.85 -5.68
N LEU A 469 -13.66 -8.63 -5.87
CA LEU A 469 -13.65 -7.96 -7.16
C LEU A 469 -12.96 -8.83 -8.21
N ALA A 470 -11.73 -9.27 -7.93
CA ALA A 470 -10.99 -10.14 -8.84
C ALA A 470 -11.79 -11.40 -9.23
N MET A 471 -12.32 -12.12 -8.24
CA MET A 471 -13.13 -13.32 -8.52
C MET A 471 -14.38 -13.00 -9.34
N ARG A 472 -15.06 -11.89 -9.06
CA ARG A 472 -16.29 -11.51 -9.77
C ARG A 472 -16.07 -11.21 -11.23
N ILE A 473 -14.94 -10.62 -11.57
CA ILE A 473 -14.63 -10.22 -12.95
C ILE A 473 -13.83 -11.30 -13.68
N GLY A 474 -13.80 -12.53 -13.18
CA GLY A 474 -13.10 -13.67 -13.82
C GLY A 474 -11.58 -13.60 -13.72
N MET A 475 -11.04 -13.06 -12.62
CA MET A 475 -9.60 -12.98 -12.33
C MET A 475 -9.25 -13.80 -11.07
N THR A 476 -7.98 -14.19 -10.96
CA THR A 476 -7.49 -14.86 -9.73
C THR A 476 -7.42 -13.91 -8.54
N ALA A 477 -7.87 -14.37 -7.39
CA ALA A 477 -7.70 -13.69 -6.10
C ALA A 477 -6.24 -13.65 -5.61
N THR A 478 -5.39 -14.55 -6.13
CA THR A 478 -4.01 -14.79 -5.67
C THR A 478 -2.96 -14.50 -6.75
N PRO A 479 -2.89 -13.28 -7.31
CA PRO A 479 -1.92 -13.00 -8.37
C PRO A 479 -0.48 -13.14 -7.87
N GLY A 480 0.31 -13.97 -8.56
CA GLY A 480 1.66 -14.35 -8.15
C GLY A 480 1.69 -15.25 -6.90
N GLY A 481 0.65 -16.06 -6.68
CA GLY A 481 0.56 -17.00 -5.56
C GLY A 481 0.17 -16.39 -4.22
N ARG A 482 -0.16 -15.09 -4.17
CA ARG A 482 -0.56 -14.39 -2.94
C ARG A 482 -1.80 -13.54 -3.14
N ASN A 483 -2.65 -13.47 -2.11
CA ASN A 483 -3.88 -12.68 -2.13
C ASN A 483 -3.61 -11.21 -2.49
N LEU A 484 -4.59 -10.59 -3.12
CA LEU A 484 -4.65 -9.13 -3.22
C LEU A 484 -4.71 -8.51 -1.83
N HIS A 485 -3.84 -7.55 -1.59
CA HIS A 485 -3.72 -6.84 -0.33
C HIS A 485 -3.36 -5.39 -0.61
N THR A 486 -3.92 -4.44 0.14
CA THR A 486 -3.73 -2.99 -0.03
C THR A 486 -2.25 -2.58 -0.10
N HIS A 487 -1.40 -3.15 0.76
CA HIS A 487 0.07 -2.96 0.69
C HIS A 487 0.72 -3.31 -0.66
N ARG A 488 0.15 -4.25 -1.43
CA ARG A 488 0.72 -4.62 -2.74
C ARG A 488 0.54 -3.53 -3.78
N PHE A 489 -0.54 -2.74 -3.72
CA PHE A 489 -0.76 -1.60 -4.61
C PHE A 489 0.30 -0.53 -4.42
N ARG A 490 0.60 -0.24 -3.15
CA ARG A 490 1.68 0.67 -2.81
C ARG A 490 3.02 0.16 -3.34
N LYS A 491 3.34 -1.14 -3.16
CA LYS A 491 4.56 -1.75 -3.73
C LYS A 491 4.58 -1.71 -5.26
N THR A 492 3.45 -1.94 -5.92
CA THR A 492 3.29 -1.79 -7.36
C THR A 492 3.61 -0.36 -7.79
N LEU A 493 3.00 0.65 -7.17
CA LEU A 493 3.26 2.04 -7.56
C LEU A 493 4.70 2.45 -7.25
N SER A 494 5.28 2.03 -6.11
CA SER A 494 6.71 2.25 -5.82
C SER A 494 7.59 1.67 -6.92
N ARG A 495 7.29 0.46 -7.41
CA ARG A 495 8.04 -0.17 -8.50
C ARG A 495 7.87 0.58 -9.81
N LEU A 496 6.64 0.94 -10.17
CA LEU A 496 6.37 1.72 -11.38
C LEU A 496 7.09 3.09 -11.34
N ALA A 497 7.08 3.75 -10.19
CA ALA A 497 7.84 4.99 -9.96
C ALA A 497 9.36 4.77 -10.02
N GLY A 498 9.87 3.67 -9.45
CA GLY A 498 11.29 3.32 -9.55
C GLY A 498 11.73 3.05 -10.99
N LEU A 499 10.95 2.30 -11.77
CA LEU A 499 11.18 2.07 -13.20
C LEU A 499 11.12 3.38 -14.00
N ALA A 500 10.17 4.24 -13.67
CA ALA A 500 10.03 5.57 -14.24
C ALA A 500 11.27 6.45 -14.00
N ILE A 501 11.75 6.49 -12.75
CA ILE A 501 12.93 7.27 -12.34
C ILE A 501 14.21 6.70 -12.91
N ASP A 502 14.36 5.38 -12.96
CA ASP A 502 15.62 4.76 -13.37
C ASP A 502 15.75 4.64 -14.89
N GLY A 503 14.67 4.30 -15.59
CA GLY A 503 14.72 3.90 -17.01
C GLY A 503 14.11 4.88 -17.99
N SER A 504 13.29 5.84 -17.55
CA SER A 504 12.54 6.69 -18.47
C SER A 504 12.16 8.08 -17.96
N PRO A 505 13.02 8.83 -17.21
CA PRO A 505 12.67 10.18 -16.81
C PRO A 505 12.28 11.06 -17.98
N LYS A 506 13.05 11.01 -19.07
CA LYS A 506 12.79 11.80 -20.28
C LYS A 506 11.56 11.37 -21.06
N VAL A 507 11.26 10.07 -21.15
CA VAL A 507 10.06 9.56 -21.86
C VAL A 507 8.81 9.96 -21.09
N LEU A 508 8.83 9.88 -19.76
CA LEU A 508 7.71 10.30 -18.92
C LEU A 508 7.56 11.82 -18.87
N MET A 509 8.65 12.58 -18.78
CA MET A 509 8.61 14.04 -18.90
C MET A 509 8.04 14.49 -20.26
N ARG A 510 8.35 13.76 -21.33
CA ARG A 510 7.84 14.05 -22.68
C ARG A 510 6.39 13.60 -22.89
N LEU A 511 5.98 12.46 -22.32
CA LEU A 511 4.59 11.97 -22.34
C LEU A 511 3.67 12.85 -21.49
N LEU A 512 4.15 13.32 -20.34
CA LEU A 512 3.36 14.13 -19.40
C LEU A 512 3.49 15.64 -19.65
N GLY A 513 4.34 16.07 -20.60
CA GLY A 513 4.58 17.49 -20.86
C GLY A 513 5.26 18.26 -19.73
N HIS A 514 5.80 17.56 -18.73
CA HIS A 514 6.38 18.17 -17.53
C HIS A 514 7.86 18.52 -17.72
N LYS A 515 8.24 19.72 -17.29
CA LYS A 515 9.64 20.20 -17.31
C LYS A 515 10.54 19.52 -16.27
N ASP A 516 9.94 18.84 -15.28
CA ASP A 516 10.64 18.13 -14.21
C ASP A 516 9.81 16.92 -13.76
N ILE A 517 10.42 15.72 -13.75
CA ILE A 517 9.82 14.49 -13.22
C ILE A 517 9.48 14.61 -11.72
N THR A 518 10.19 15.49 -11.02
CA THR A 518 9.99 15.82 -9.61
C THR A 518 8.70 16.60 -9.39
N MET A 519 8.07 17.20 -10.41
CA MET A 519 6.72 17.77 -10.23
C MET A 519 5.65 16.68 -10.11
N THR A 520 5.75 15.60 -10.89
CA THR A 520 4.80 14.46 -10.85
C THR A 520 5.06 13.54 -9.68
N LEU A 521 6.34 13.26 -9.41
CA LEU A 521 6.74 12.36 -8.35
C LEU A 521 7.02 13.08 -7.03
N GLY A 522 7.30 14.38 -7.03
CA GLY A 522 7.71 15.13 -5.83
C GLY A 522 6.68 15.07 -4.73
N TYR A 523 5.40 15.20 -5.05
CA TYR A 523 4.32 15.06 -4.06
C TYR A 523 4.20 13.64 -3.52
N MET A 524 4.49 12.61 -4.32
CA MET A 524 4.56 11.22 -3.84
C MET A 524 5.82 10.98 -2.99
N LEU A 525 6.93 11.64 -3.34
CA LEU A 525 8.22 11.59 -2.63
C LEU A 525 8.24 12.39 -1.32
N THR A 526 7.22 13.24 -1.05
CA THR A 526 7.07 13.90 0.26
C THR A 526 6.88 12.88 1.39
N ASP A 527 6.30 11.71 1.09
CA ASP A 527 6.24 10.60 2.03
C ASP A 527 7.59 9.90 2.09
N SER A 528 8.37 10.23 3.11
CA SER A 528 9.71 9.67 3.36
C SER A 528 9.74 8.14 3.35
N SER A 529 8.65 7.47 3.76
CA SER A 529 8.57 6.01 3.71
C SER A 529 8.36 5.49 2.29
N PHE A 530 7.58 6.20 1.46
CA PHE A 530 7.38 5.85 0.05
C PHE A 530 8.63 6.15 -0.77
N ALA A 531 9.24 7.31 -0.56
CA ALA A 531 10.48 7.71 -1.22
C ALA A 531 11.61 6.72 -0.96
N LYS A 532 11.73 6.23 0.27
CA LYS A 532 12.69 5.17 0.60
C LYS A 532 12.39 3.87 -0.16
N GLU A 533 11.13 3.45 -0.24
CA GLU A 533 10.78 2.24 -1.01
C GLU A 533 11.11 2.39 -2.50
N ILE A 534 10.90 3.57 -3.07
CA ILE A 534 11.29 3.88 -4.46
C ILE A 534 12.82 3.82 -4.62
N ASP A 535 13.58 4.42 -3.70
CA ASP A 535 15.04 4.40 -3.72
C ASP A 535 15.61 2.98 -3.59
N ASP A 536 15.07 2.18 -2.66
CA ASP A 536 15.44 0.77 -2.47
C ASP A 536 15.20 -0.03 -3.77
N ILE A 537 14.02 0.11 -4.40
CA ILE A 537 13.70 -0.56 -5.66
C ILE A 537 14.61 -0.06 -6.80
N THR A 538 14.87 1.24 -6.86
CA THR A 538 15.74 1.84 -7.89
C THR A 538 17.16 1.30 -7.79
N ARG A 539 17.69 1.15 -6.57
CA ARG A 539 19.00 0.51 -6.33
C ARG A 539 18.99 -0.94 -6.78
N GLU A 540 17.96 -1.70 -6.42
CA GLU A 540 17.82 -3.11 -6.81
C GLU A 540 17.76 -3.27 -8.34
N LEU A 541 16.99 -2.43 -9.04
CA LEU A 541 16.92 -2.44 -10.51
C LEU A 541 18.29 -2.19 -11.16
N ARG A 542 19.10 -1.30 -10.59
CA ARG A 542 20.46 -1.03 -11.07
C ARG A 542 21.40 -2.22 -10.84
N VAL A 543 21.29 -2.88 -9.69
CA VAL A 543 22.03 -4.12 -9.38
C VAL A 543 21.64 -5.22 -10.38
N MET A 544 20.34 -5.44 -10.60
CA MET A 544 19.85 -6.44 -11.55
C MET A 544 20.33 -6.16 -12.98
N ARG A 545 20.31 -4.90 -13.42
CA ARG A 545 20.87 -4.50 -14.72
C ARG A 545 22.35 -4.85 -14.82
N ALA A 546 23.12 -4.54 -13.79
CA ALA A 546 24.55 -4.85 -13.73
C ALA A 546 24.78 -6.37 -13.79
N GLN A 547 23.98 -7.14 -13.05
CA GLN A 547 24.03 -8.60 -13.05
C GLN A 547 23.78 -9.16 -14.45
N HIS A 548 22.74 -8.71 -15.17
CA HIS A 548 22.50 -9.16 -16.54
C HIS A 548 23.66 -8.83 -17.49
N LEU A 549 24.25 -7.62 -17.38
CA LEU A 549 25.43 -7.26 -18.16
C LEU A 549 26.64 -8.15 -17.83
N ILE A 550 26.85 -8.45 -16.55
CA ILE A 550 27.91 -9.34 -16.07
C ILE A 550 27.72 -10.77 -16.60
N GLU A 551 26.49 -11.29 -16.55
CA GLU A 551 26.13 -12.61 -17.08
C GLU A 551 26.36 -12.68 -18.59
N ASP A 552 25.92 -11.67 -19.36
CA ASP A 552 26.18 -11.57 -20.79
C ASP A 552 27.70 -11.59 -21.10
N MET A 553 28.48 -10.78 -20.38
CA MET A 553 29.94 -10.71 -20.55
C MET A 553 30.61 -12.03 -20.18
N TYR A 554 30.15 -12.68 -19.11
CA TYR A 554 30.64 -13.99 -18.70
C TYR A 554 30.38 -15.03 -19.79
N GLU A 555 29.17 -15.07 -20.38
CA GLU A 555 28.88 -15.99 -21.47
C GLU A 555 29.79 -15.77 -22.69
N ALA A 556 30.04 -14.52 -23.07
CA ALA A 556 30.91 -14.20 -24.21
C ALA A 556 32.36 -14.63 -23.99
N VAL A 557 32.87 -14.59 -22.75
CA VAL A 557 34.21 -15.12 -22.42
C VAL A 557 34.31 -16.64 -22.64
N HIS A 558 33.19 -17.37 -22.59
CA HIS A 558 33.17 -18.85 -22.70
C HIS A 558 32.71 -19.35 -24.06
N LYS A 559 31.99 -18.54 -24.84
CA LYS A 559 31.48 -18.88 -26.17
C LYS A 559 32.12 -17.95 -27.21
N PRO A 560 33.24 -18.34 -27.84
CA PRO A 560 33.94 -17.50 -28.83
C PRO A 560 33.14 -17.24 -30.12
N THR A 561 31.97 -17.84 -30.29
CA THR A 561 31.02 -17.58 -31.38
C THR A 561 30.15 -16.33 -31.19
N ILE A 562 30.26 -15.63 -30.05
CA ILE A 562 29.49 -14.43 -29.75
C ILE A 562 30.31 -13.17 -30.14
N LEU A 563 29.62 -12.16 -30.68
CA LEU A 563 30.19 -10.82 -30.95
C LEU A 563 31.01 -10.31 -29.73
N PRO A 564 32.05 -9.47 -29.96
CA PRO A 564 32.84 -8.89 -28.87
C PRO A 564 31.96 -8.34 -27.75
N TYR A 565 32.34 -8.61 -26.50
CA TYR A 565 31.62 -8.16 -25.30
C TYR A 565 30.13 -8.53 -25.28
N ALA A 566 29.77 -9.71 -25.82
CA ALA A 566 28.39 -10.17 -25.96
C ALA A 566 27.51 -9.28 -26.87
N GLY A 567 28.12 -8.50 -27.75
CA GLY A 567 27.47 -7.50 -28.60
C GLY A 567 27.29 -6.14 -27.93
N HIS A 568 27.63 -5.98 -26.65
CA HIS A 568 27.64 -4.67 -25.99
C HIS A 568 28.78 -3.80 -26.54
N GLY A 569 28.56 -2.49 -26.60
CA GLY A 569 29.49 -1.50 -27.14
C GLY A 569 29.89 -0.44 -26.11
N GLY A 570 30.51 0.64 -26.61
CA GLY A 570 31.03 1.72 -25.78
C GLY A 570 32.29 1.33 -24.99
N LEU A 571 33.03 2.35 -24.54
CA LEU A 571 34.33 2.15 -23.90
C LEU A 571 34.26 1.52 -22.51
N GLY A 572 33.08 1.47 -21.88
CA GLY A 572 32.87 0.77 -20.61
C GLY A 572 32.75 -0.75 -20.75
N ALA A 573 32.37 -1.28 -21.92
CA ALA A 573 32.20 -2.71 -22.13
C ALA A 573 33.53 -3.51 -21.97
N PRO A 574 34.67 -3.06 -22.55
CA PRO A 574 35.97 -3.68 -22.29
C PRO A 574 36.35 -3.70 -20.81
N VAL A 575 36.09 -2.60 -20.10
CA VAL A 575 36.40 -2.46 -18.66
C VAL A 575 35.60 -3.49 -17.88
N LEU A 576 34.29 -3.58 -18.10
CA LEU A 576 33.42 -4.55 -17.41
C LEU A 576 33.85 -5.99 -17.71
N SER A 577 34.13 -6.31 -18.98
CA SER A 577 34.58 -7.65 -19.40
C SER A 577 35.90 -8.06 -18.72
N SER A 578 36.84 -7.12 -18.56
CA SER A 578 38.11 -7.36 -17.87
C SER A 578 37.90 -7.65 -16.37
N THR A 579 36.96 -6.95 -15.76
CA THR A 579 36.59 -7.13 -14.35
C THR A 579 35.90 -8.48 -14.12
N VAL A 580 34.97 -8.87 -15.00
CA VAL A 580 34.33 -10.20 -14.98
C VAL A 580 35.37 -11.31 -15.09
N SER A 581 36.34 -11.17 -16.00
CA SER A 581 37.42 -12.14 -16.18
C SER A 581 38.32 -12.24 -14.93
N SER A 582 38.67 -11.10 -14.33
CA SER A 582 39.48 -11.04 -13.11
C SER A 582 38.78 -11.68 -11.91
N TYR A 583 37.48 -11.39 -11.73
CA TYR A 583 36.68 -11.95 -10.65
C TYR A 583 36.50 -13.47 -10.80
N LYS A 584 36.29 -13.96 -12.03
CA LYS A 584 36.31 -15.41 -12.31
C LYS A 584 37.63 -16.06 -11.89
N SER A 585 38.77 -15.45 -12.22
CA SER A 585 40.08 -15.96 -11.80
C SER A 585 40.25 -15.95 -10.27
N GLU A 586 39.63 -15.02 -9.56
CA GLU A 586 39.58 -15.00 -8.09
C GLU A 586 38.71 -16.12 -7.51
N LEU A 587 37.51 -16.34 -8.06
CA LEU A 587 36.66 -17.47 -7.67
C LEU A 587 37.39 -18.81 -7.85
N HIS A 588 38.06 -18.99 -8.99
CA HIS A 588 38.88 -20.18 -9.25
C HIS A 588 40.02 -20.34 -8.23
N ARG A 589 40.72 -19.26 -7.87
CA ARG A 589 41.78 -19.28 -6.84
C ARG A 589 41.25 -19.62 -5.44
N THR A 590 40.02 -19.25 -5.13
CA THR A 590 39.38 -19.49 -3.82
C THR A 590 38.55 -20.77 -3.78
N GLY A 591 38.57 -21.57 -4.85
CA GLY A 591 37.82 -22.83 -4.94
C GLY A 591 36.30 -22.66 -5.07
N LYS A 592 35.83 -21.45 -5.42
CA LYS A 592 34.41 -21.15 -5.67
C LYS A 592 34.08 -21.27 -7.16
N ILE A 593 32.82 -21.56 -7.46
CA ILE A 593 32.29 -21.67 -8.82
C ILE A 593 31.42 -20.46 -9.18
N TRP A 594 31.33 -20.17 -10.49
CA TRP A 594 30.48 -19.09 -10.98
C TRP A 594 29.03 -19.53 -11.04
N GLU A 595 28.20 -18.91 -10.22
CA GLU A 595 26.75 -19.13 -10.12
C GLU A 595 25.99 -17.79 -10.10
N VAL A 596 24.66 -17.85 -10.17
CA VAL A 596 23.79 -16.67 -10.13
C VAL A 596 24.09 -15.80 -8.89
N GLU A 597 24.29 -16.42 -7.73
CA GLU A 597 24.61 -15.72 -6.49
C GLU A 597 25.95 -14.97 -6.57
N THR A 598 26.99 -15.57 -7.16
CA THR A 598 28.29 -14.91 -7.35
C THR A 598 28.23 -13.75 -8.35
N SER A 599 27.41 -13.88 -9.40
CA SER A 599 27.18 -12.79 -10.36
C SER A 599 26.44 -11.62 -9.70
N HIS A 600 25.50 -11.92 -8.81
CA HIS A 600 24.81 -10.94 -7.99
C HIS A 600 25.75 -10.24 -7.00
N GLU A 601 26.62 -10.99 -6.32
CA GLU A 601 27.64 -10.42 -5.43
C GLU A 601 28.55 -9.43 -6.18
N LEU A 602 29.04 -9.80 -7.36
CA LEU A 602 29.84 -8.89 -8.20
C LEU A 602 29.03 -7.67 -8.64
N ALA A 603 27.75 -7.85 -9.00
CA ALA A 603 26.87 -6.75 -9.37
C ALA A 603 26.67 -5.76 -8.21
N VAL A 604 26.47 -6.24 -6.99
CA VAL A 604 26.36 -5.39 -5.79
C VAL A 604 27.64 -4.60 -5.54
N LEU A 605 28.80 -5.24 -5.69
CA LEU A 605 30.11 -4.58 -5.53
C LEU A 605 30.33 -3.49 -6.59
N LEU A 606 30.16 -3.83 -7.87
CA LEU A 606 30.40 -2.90 -8.97
C LEU A 606 29.44 -1.72 -9.00
N THR A 607 28.21 -1.92 -8.51
CA THR A 607 27.22 -0.84 -8.44
C THR A 607 27.35 0.03 -7.19
N ASN A 608 28.24 -0.31 -6.26
CA ASN A 608 28.26 0.22 -4.90
C ASN A 608 26.86 0.15 -4.25
N ASN A 609 26.27 -1.05 -4.25
CA ASN A 609 24.91 -1.31 -3.77
C ASN A 609 23.83 -0.46 -4.49
N GLY A 610 23.89 -0.42 -5.83
CA GLY A 610 22.91 0.26 -6.68
C GLY A 610 23.05 1.79 -6.78
N GLN A 611 24.20 2.36 -6.42
CA GLN A 611 24.46 3.81 -6.54
C GLN A 611 24.80 4.23 -7.98
N CYS A 612 25.43 3.36 -8.79
CA CYS A 612 25.68 3.57 -10.23
C CYS A 612 24.89 2.57 -11.11
N MET A 613 25.29 2.37 -12.38
CA MET A 613 24.53 1.62 -13.41
C MET A 613 23.21 2.29 -13.83
N ARG A 614 23.24 3.61 -13.97
CA ARG A 614 22.08 4.44 -14.34
C ARG A 614 21.82 4.38 -15.84
N LEU A 615 20.56 4.30 -16.25
CA LEU A 615 20.21 4.39 -17.66
C LEU A 615 20.21 5.86 -18.10
N VAL A 616 21.06 6.19 -19.07
CA VAL A 616 21.23 7.56 -19.61
C VAL A 616 20.25 7.80 -20.75
N ASN A 617 20.07 6.78 -21.60
CA ASN A 617 19.16 6.77 -22.74
C ASN A 617 18.72 5.32 -23.00
N ALA A 618 17.76 5.12 -23.90
CA ALA A 618 17.44 3.79 -24.41
C ALA A 618 18.75 3.11 -24.87
N HIS A 619 19.08 1.98 -24.25
CA HIS A 619 20.28 1.18 -24.53
C HIS A 619 21.62 1.78 -24.08
N VAL A 620 21.66 2.85 -23.28
CA VAL A 620 22.92 3.45 -22.79
C VAL A 620 22.98 3.42 -21.28
N VAL A 621 23.95 2.69 -20.73
CA VAL A 621 24.15 2.54 -19.28
C VAL A 621 25.40 3.31 -18.86
N CYS A 622 25.30 4.01 -17.72
CA CYS A 622 26.39 4.74 -17.10
C CYS A 622 26.85 4.05 -15.82
N THR A 623 28.12 3.65 -15.79
CA THR A 623 28.78 3.00 -14.65
C THR A 623 29.37 4.00 -13.64
N LYS A 624 29.32 5.30 -13.94
CA LYS A 624 29.93 6.37 -13.12
C LYS A 624 29.32 6.40 -11.71
N THR A 625 30.17 6.38 -10.69
CA THR A 625 29.79 6.49 -9.28
C THR A 625 29.72 7.95 -8.81
N ASP A 626 28.92 8.24 -7.78
CA ASP A 626 28.84 9.60 -7.24
C ASP A 626 30.19 10.00 -6.61
N GLY A 627 30.81 11.05 -7.15
CA GLY A 627 32.15 11.50 -6.73
C GLY A 627 33.26 11.28 -7.77
N GLU A 628 32.99 10.50 -8.82
CA GLU A 628 33.91 10.35 -9.95
C GLU A 628 33.78 11.51 -10.95
N ILE A 629 34.82 11.68 -11.77
CA ILE A 629 34.80 12.62 -12.91
C ILE A 629 34.51 11.80 -14.17
N GLY A 630 33.57 12.25 -14.98
CA GLY A 630 33.28 11.66 -16.29
C GLY A 630 33.28 12.75 -17.35
N LEU A 631 33.43 12.40 -18.63
CA LEU A 631 33.47 13.36 -19.73
C LEU A 631 32.22 14.26 -19.82
N CYS A 632 31.12 13.84 -19.18
CA CYS A 632 29.88 14.63 -19.12
C CYS A 632 29.92 15.80 -18.13
N SER A 633 30.85 15.83 -17.17
CA SER A 633 30.88 16.82 -16.07
C SER A 633 32.30 17.18 -15.64
N THR A 634 32.61 18.48 -15.58
CA THR A 634 33.90 19.00 -15.08
C THR A 634 34.05 18.95 -13.55
N LYS A 635 32.96 18.73 -12.81
CA LYS A 635 32.93 18.63 -11.34
C LYS A 635 32.58 17.20 -10.90
N LYS A 636 33.07 16.82 -9.72
CA LYS A 636 32.67 15.58 -9.03
C LYS A 636 31.18 15.66 -8.68
N GLY A 637 30.42 14.60 -8.98
CA GLY A 637 28.98 14.54 -8.69
C GLY A 637 28.19 13.71 -9.69
N ILE A 638 26.87 13.89 -9.66
CA ILE A 638 25.88 13.15 -10.46
C ILE A 638 26.24 13.24 -11.96
N PRO A 639 26.11 12.13 -12.73
CA PRO A 639 26.33 12.16 -14.17
C PRO A 639 25.42 13.17 -14.88
N ASN A 640 25.98 14.06 -15.71
CA ASN A 640 25.18 14.94 -16.55
C ASN A 640 24.70 14.18 -17.80
N ILE A 641 23.49 13.62 -17.72
CA ILE A 641 22.86 12.82 -18.78
C ILE A 641 22.74 13.60 -20.09
N ALA A 642 22.52 14.92 -20.05
CA ALA A 642 22.36 15.75 -21.24
C ALA A 642 23.67 15.92 -22.04
N ASN A 643 24.81 15.71 -21.38
CA ASN A 643 26.14 15.87 -21.97
C ASN A 643 26.90 14.54 -22.05
N CYS A 644 26.18 13.41 -22.19
CA CYS A 644 26.82 12.10 -22.30
C CYS A 644 27.55 11.97 -23.64
N GLN A 645 28.85 11.70 -23.59
CA GLN A 645 29.74 11.58 -24.76
C GLN A 645 29.99 10.11 -25.12
N SER A 646 30.08 9.80 -26.42
CA SER A 646 30.31 8.44 -26.93
C SER A 646 31.64 7.85 -26.46
N GLU A 647 32.65 8.71 -26.28
CA GLU A 647 34.03 8.38 -25.91
C GLU A 647 34.23 8.27 -24.39
N CYS A 648 33.14 8.23 -23.60
CA CYS A 648 33.24 8.12 -22.15
C CYS A 648 33.50 6.68 -21.70
N ILE A 649 34.56 6.46 -20.91
CA ILE A 649 34.91 5.13 -20.34
C ILE A 649 33.82 4.55 -19.42
N ASN A 650 32.92 5.39 -18.90
CA ASN A 650 31.82 4.96 -18.03
C ASN A 650 30.54 4.63 -18.80
N ARG A 651 30.59 4.61 -20.14
CA ARG A 651 29.44 4.43 -21.02
C ARG A 651 29.46 3.04 -21.61
N ILE A 652 28.39 2.28 -21.39
CA ILE A 652 28.15 0.97 -22.00
C ILE A 652 26.93 1.11 -22.92
N GLU A 653 27.07 0.63 -24.14
CA GLU A 653 25.98 0.49 -25.12
C GLU A 653 25.42 -0.93 -25.02
N GLU A 654 24.14 -1.07 -24.71
CA GLU A 654 23.50 -2.37 -24.61
C GLU A 654 23.34 -3.02 -25.99
N ARG A 655 23.54 -4.34 -26.05
CA ARG A 655 23.39 -5.15 -27.28
C ARG A 655 22.05 -4.97 -28.00
N THR A 656 20.99 -4.61 -27.27
CA THR A 656 19.64 -4.37 -27.81
C THR A 656 19.60 -3.13 -28.70
N GLY A 657 20.46 -2.14 -28.46
CA GLY A 657 20.56 -0.91 -29.26
C GLY A 657 21.21 -1.11 -30.63
N ARG A 658 21.88 -2.25 -30.87
CA ARG A 658 22.57 -2.52 -32.15
C ARG A 658 21.63 -2.46 -33.35
N ARG A 659 20.44 -3.08 -33.22
CA ARG A 659 19.42 -3.10 -34.28
C ARG A 659 18.98 -1.69 -34.65
N ASP A 660 18.85 -0.83 -33.65
CA ASP A 660 18.40 0.55 -33.84
C ASP A 660 19.51 1.39 -34.50
N THR A 661 20.76 1.22 -34.08
CA THR A 661 21.92 1.86 -34.73
C THR A 661 22.06 1.44 -36.19
N GLN A 662 21.92 0.14 -36.50
CA GLN A 662 21.97 -0.36 -37.89
C GLN A 662 20.85 0.22 -38.77
N ARG A 663 19.67 0.51 -38.19
CA ARG A 663 18.53 1.08 -38.92
C ARG A 663 18.64 2.60 -39.08
N ILE A 664 19.19 3.30 -38.10
CA ILE A 664 19.20 4.76 -38.10
C ILE A 664 20.30 5.32 -39.01
N ILE A 665 21.44 4.64 -39.16
CA ILE A 665 22.54 5.09 -40.02
C ILE A 665 22.06 5.35 -41.46
N PRO A 666 21.40 4.41 -42.17
CA PRO A 666 20.86 4.67 -43.51
C PRO A 666 19.88 5.85 -43.58
N ILE A 667 19.06 6.04 -42.54
CA ILE A 667 18.09 7.14 -42.48
C ILE A 667 18.82 8.48 -42.36
N ILE A 668 19.86 8.56 -41.53
CA ILE A 668 20.69 9.77 -41.38
C ILE A 668 21.37 10.09 -42.71
N LEU A 669 21.94 9.09 -43.40
CA LEU A 669 22.58 9.27 -44.71
C LEU A 669 21.59 9.84 -45.73
N MET A 670 20.40 9.25 -45.84
CA MET A 670 19.35 9.71 -46.76
C MET A 670 18.94 11.17 -46.50
N ASN A 671 18.71 11.51 -45.23
CA ASN A 671 18.31 12.87 -44.86
C ASN A 671 19.44 13.89 -45.05
N ALA A 672 20.68 13.51 -44.76
CA ALA A 672 21.85 14.35 -45.00
C ALA A 672 22.07 14.61 -46.49
N GLN A 673 21.91 13.60 -47.34
CA GLN A 673 21.97 13.77 -48.79
C GLN A 673 20.89 14.71 -49.30
N GLN A 674 19.68 14.64 -48.74
CA GLN A 674 18.61 15.57 -49.08
C GLN A 674 18.96 17.00 -48.64
N ALA A 675 19.47 17.20 -47.43
CA ALA A 675 19.92 18.51 -46.96
C ALA A 675 21.06 19.10 -47.81
N ILE A 676 21.98 18.26 -48.32
CA ILE A 676 23.01 18.68 -49.28
C ILE A 676 22.36 19.19 -50.59
N LYS A 677 21.36 18.47 -51.12
CA LYS A 677 20.63 18.91 -52.33
C LYS A 677 19.87 20.21 -52.11
N ASP A 678 19.34 20.39 -50.91
CA ASP A 678 18.58 21.59 -50.53
C ASP A 678 19.48 22.76 -50.09
N ASN A 679 20.81 22.56 -50.11
CA ASN A 679 21.84 23.52 -49.71
C ASN A 679 21.69 24.02 -48.25
N ASP A 680 21.16 23.18 -47.37
CA ASP A 680 21.01 23.47 -45.94
C ASP A 680 22.21 22.95 -45.14
N LEU A 681 23.29 23.75 -45.15
CA LEU A 681 24.57 23.41 -44.53
C LEU A 681 24.48 23.21 -43.01
N LEU A 682 23.58 23.90 -42.32
CA LEU A 682 23.38 23.75 -40.87
C LEU A 682 22.83 22.36 -40.53
N THR A 683 21.84 21.92 -41.31
CA THR A 683 21.24 20.59 -41.16
C THR A 683 22.24 19.49 -41.54
N VAL A 684 23.08 19.70 -42.56
CA VAL A 684 24.19 18.78 -42.91
C VAL A 684 25.18 18.62 -41.76
N ALA A 685 25.62 19.71 -41.14
CA ALA A 685 26.53 19.65 -39.98
C ALA A 685 25.89 18.93 -38.78
N SER A 686 24.59 19.13 -38.55
CA SER A 686 23.84 18.41 -37.52
C SER A 686 23.81 16.90 -37.77
N TYR A 687 23.50 16.48 -39.01
CA TYR A 687 23.50 15.06 -39.37
C TYR A 687 24.89 14.44 -39.36
N ALA A 688 25.94 15.15 -39.76
CA ALA A 688 27.31 14.66 -39.65
C ALA A 688 27.70 14.39 -38.19
N ARG A 689 27.33 15.30 -37.27
CA ARG A 689 27.51 15.07 -35.83
C ARG A 689 26.72 13.87 -35.33
N GLN A 690 25.44 13.74 -35.73
CA GLN A 690 24.61 12.60 -35.34
C GLN A 690 25.17 11.27 -35.88
N LEU A 691 25.62 11.25 -37.13
CA LEU A 691 26.25 10.11 -37.78
C LEU A 691 27.53 9.69 -37.03
N SER A 692 28.37 10.65 -36.65
CA SER A 692 29.56 10.38 -35.84
C SER A 692 29.22 9.72 -34.49
N ILE A 693 28.16 10.18 -33.83
CA ILE A 693 27.71 9.61 -32.55
C ILE A 693 27.27 8.16 -32.75
N GLU A 694 26.41 7.88 -33.74
CA GLU A 694 25.87 6.53 -33.99
C GLU A 694 26.95 5.54 -34.44
N LEU A 695 27.91 5.98 -35.28
CA LEU A 695 29.04 5.15 -35.69
C LEU A 695 29.95 4.80 -34.51
N ASN A 696 30.17 5.70 -33.56
CA ASN A 696 31.03 5.46 -32.40
C ASN A 696 30.37 4.61 -31.29
N ARG A 697 29.14 4.09 -31.47
CA ARG A 697 28.47 3.25 -30.47
C ARG A 697 29.02 1.82 -30.44
N PHE A 698 29.33 1.27 -31.60
CA PHE A 698 29.81 -0.11 -31.77
C PHE A 698 30.95 -0.16 -32.80
N ASP A 699 32.11 -0.66 -32.39
CA ASP A 699 33.33 -0.64 -33.22
C ASP A 699 33.17 -1.46 -34.50
N ASP A 700 32.50 -2.60 -34.43
CA ASP A 700 32.30 -3.48 -35.60
C ASP A 700 31.33 -2.87 -36.62
N ILE A 701 30.30 -2.13 -36.15
CA ILE A 701 29.41 -1.37 -37.04
C ILE A 701 30.23 -0.23 -37.68
N LYS A 702 31.03 0.50 -36.90
CA LYS A 702 31.89 1.57 -37.43
C LYS A 702 32.79 1.08 -38.55
N GLU A 703 33.43 -0.07 -38.36
CA GLU A 703 34.28 -0.70 -39.36
C GLU A 703 33.51 -1.02 -40.64
N SER A 704 32.28 -1.55 -40.54
CA SER A 704 31.45 -1.87 -41.72
C SER A 704 31.06 -0.65 -42.57
N TRP A 705 31.02 0.55 -41.98
CA TRP A 705 30.64 1.80 -42.65
C TRP A 705 31.83 2.71 -42.99
N ARG A 706 33.05 2.37 -42.55
CA ARG A 706 34.24 3.23 -42.62
C ARG A 706 34.59 3.66 -44.04
N ASP A 707 34.52 2.73 -44.99
CA ASP A 707 34.91 2.95 -46.38
C ASP A 707 33.72 3.33 -47.28
N ASN A 708 32.54 3.57 -46.70
CA ASN A 708 31.36 3.96 -47.46
C ASN A 708 31.53 5.39 -48.02
N PRO A 709 31.45 5.60 -49.35
CA PRO A 709 31.63 6.91 -49.97
C PRO A 709 30.66 7.99 -49.46
N GLU A 710 29.43 7.60 -49.14
CA GLU A 710 28.39 8.52 -48.66
C GLU A 710 28.70 9.03 -47.26
N VAL A 711 29.17 8.14 -46.38
CA VAL A 711 29.62 8.49 -45.02
C VAL A 711 30.78 9.47 -45.09
N ILE A 712 31.78 9.20 -45.92
CA ILE A 712 32.95 10.08 -46.11
C ILE A 712 32.53 11.45 -46.64
N ALA A 713 31.62 11.49 -47.61
CA ALA A 713 31.12 12.73 -48.19
C ALA A 713 30.37 13.60 -47.16
N ILE A 714 29.46 13.01 -46.38
CA ILE A 714 28.69 13.73 -45.36
C ILE A 714 29.59 14.22 -44.23
N MET A 715 30.53 13.38 -43.78
CA MET A 715 31.49 13.77 -42.72
C MET A 715 32.41 14.91 -43.17
N LYS A 716 32.79 14.97 -44.45
CA LYS A 716 33.54 16.11 -45.01
C LYS A 716 32.68 17.36 -45.20
N ALA A 717 31.42 17.21 -45.59
CA ALA A 717 30.51 18.34 -45.82
C ALA A 717 30.05 19.01 -44.52
N GLY A 718 30.05 18.27 -43.40
CA GLY A 718 29.69 18.78 -42.07
C GLY A 718 30.87 19.15 -41.17
N ALA A 719 32.10 18.96 -41.62
CA ALA A 719 33.33 19.42 -40.94
C ALA A 719 33.61 20.88 -41.29
#